data_AF-A0A3D8P574-F1
#
_entry.id   AF-A0A3D8P574-F1
#
_cell.length_a   1.000
_cell.length_b   1.000
_cell.length_c   1.000
_cell.angle_alpha   90.00
_cell.angle_beta   90.00
_cell.angle_gamma   90.00
#
_symmetry.space_group_name_H-M   'P 1'
#
loop_
_entity.id
_entity.type
_entity.pdbx_description
1 polymer ?
#
loop_
_entity_poly.entity_id
_entity_poly.type
_entity_poly.pdbx_seq_one_letter_code
_entity_poly.pdbx_strand_id
1 'polypeptide(L)'
;MLEAIELLGKTVGGGDLIAGIIEDLKNIPKDPEEGFYLVKLDFREEEPGKLRLRLDFEEIPKNKEQRYEFLTRWRHVGNASGNNPQKFLTTNTLHYLTGQVIPNLLQELSSIGEEDSELARKLKIIYNKAFSRLEGGEAVLDLGRLGIAVEEKAAKEESKQGKKKAKERAKQVEEGLVKLVGQELGIKKKQVGLWTLLFNGEPLVQAEPYDQVILRYRLAGFEGEDLVPGTCLVCGKEKEKVSAVAFKRLKFFKPYITDKVGFASGVSELGFIRNFLICEECFRSFLVVENYLPQNLNLRVGTLNFLLLPTFILFSDSPTWREELPRFMNKLTRKTQAFTNLPIQGLEGEREFEEELERLLEDLFEEEGVEDQALLNFLFYQKTQSEFRILGLIKDVAPSRLSRLFRRSNLLAQEGRRLLGGKPKDWWIDLTRLYYLLPLRERDRAEHKKLLYLYQGLLRGEPIDYSFLVKEFLELAHLYLTGRFEGTNQRKPNSGQEERALATKLLHAGFLLKLLREEGILKGVKDLPGFEPSQDLMVNQEMREYLKSMNYSEPQAALFLLGYLLNEVGKGQYSSGHQSKPVLDKINYQGMNWSRVLSLANQLFEKLRQYDRLRGQNEVLYAEMKRLLDRYRDSKWPLGPEENVFYILSGYAYGTRTTVLKKEKEVE
;
A
#
# COMPACT_ATOMS: atom_id res chain seq x y z
N MET A 1 3.23 -0.57 -20.11
CA MET A 1 2.77 0.14 -18.89
C MET A 1 1.93 1.37 -19.24
N LEU A 2 2.46 2.35 -19.97
CA LEU A 2 1.66 3.54 -20.34
C LEU A 2 0.46 3.17 -21.21
N GLU A 3 0.61 2.20 -22.11
CA GLU A 3 -0.50 1.60 -22.88
C GLU A 3 -1.54 0.92 -21.97
N ALA A 4 -1.12 0.17 -20.96
CA ALA A 4 -2.02 -0.46 -20.00
C ALA A 4 -2.80 0.58 -19.17
N ILE A 5 -2.14 1.68 -18.80
CA ILE A 5 -2.78 2.84 -18.16
C ILE A 5 -3.79 3.48 -19.12
N GLU A 6 -3.41 3.72 -20.37
CA GLU A 6 -4.31 4.30 -21.38
C GLU A 6 -5.56 3.46 -21.59
N LEU A 7 -5.38 2.15 -21.72
CA LEU A 7 -6.46 1.18 -21.91
C LEU A 7 -7.40 1.19 -20.71
N LEU A 8 -6.87 1.09 -19.49
CA LEU A 8 -7.65 1.19 -18.27
C LEU A 8 -8.47 2.49 -18.23
N GLY A 9 -7.87 3.62 -18.63
CA GLY A 9 -8.55 4.90 -18.66
C GLY A 9 -9.67 4.99 -19.69
N LYS A 10 -9.49 4.38 -20.87
CA LYS A 10 -10.54 4.28 -21.89
C LYS A 10 -11.73 3.47 -21.38
N THR A 11 -11.46 2.36 -20.70
CA THR A 11 -12.52 1.46 -20.23
C THR A 11 -13.25 2.02 -19.01
N VAL A 12 -12.52 2.54 -18.03
CA VAL A 12 -13.11 3.15 -16.81
C VAL A 12 -13.85 4.45 -17.14
N GLY A 13 -13.35 5.24 -18.08
CA GLY A 13 -13.95 6.52 -18.44
C GLY A 13 -15.30 6.42 -19.15
N GLY A 14 -15.69 5.25 -19.67
CA GLY A 14 -17.03 4.99 -20.23
C GLY A 14 -17.49 5.90 -21.39
N GLY A 15 -16.61 6.76 -21.91
CA GLY A 15 -16.93 7.83 -22.86
C GLY A 15 -17.27 9.18 -22.22
N ASP A 16 -17.62 9.23 -20.92
CA ASP A 16 -17.80 10.47 -20.16
C ASP A 16 -16.55 10.80 -19.34
N LEU A 17 -15.74 11.71 -19.89
CA LEU A 17 -14.51 12.16 -19.25
C LEU A 17 -14.77 12.85 -17.91
N ILE A 18 -15.90 13.53 -17.72
CA ILE A 18 -16.22 14.24 -16.47
C ILE A 18 -16.44 13.24 -15.34
N ALA A 19 -17.24 12.20 -15.57
CA ALA A 19 -17.42 11.12 -14.60
C ALA A 19 -16.07 10.47 -14.24
N GLY A 20 -15.21 10.23 -15.22
CA GLY A 20 -13.90 9.61 -14.99
C GLY A 20 -12.91 10.46 -14.16
N ILE A 21 -13.08 11.79 -14.10
CA ILE A 21 -12.18 12.69 -13.34
C ILE A 21 -12.74 13.12 -11.98
N ILE A 22 -13.81 12.49 -11.50
CA ILE A 22 -14.33 12.70 -10.16
C ILE A 22 -13.28 12.27 -9.12
N GLU A 23 -13.05 13.12 -8.11
CA GLU A 23 -12.11 12.87 -7.02
C GLU A 23 -12.88 12.36 -5.79
N ASP A 24 -12.41 11.29 -5.12
CA ASP A 24 -13.00 10.83 -3.86
C ASP A 24 -12.52 11.69 -2.66
N LEU A 25 -13.28 11.63 -1.57
CA LEU A 25 -13.04 12.41 -0.35
C LEU A 25 -11.95 11.77 0.50
N LYS A 26 -10.99 12.58 0.96
CA LYS A 26 -9.84 12.12 1.74
C LYS A 26 -10.10 11.97 3.24
N ASN A 27 -11.05 12.72 3.78
CA ASN A 27 -11.28 12.87 5.23
C ASN A 27 -12.70 12.49 5.60
N ILE A 28 -13.13 11.27 5.26
CA ILE A 28 -14.43 10.76 5.65
C ILE A 28 -14.36 10.38 7.15
N PRO A 29 -15.32 10.82 7.98
CA PRO A 29 -15.41 10.41 9.38
C PRO A 29 -15.43 8.88 9.51
N LYS A 30 -14.67 8.34 10.46
CA LYS A 30 -14.58 6.89 10.70
C LYS A 30 -15.76 6.34 11.51
N ASP A 31 -16.42 7.21 12.28
CA ASP A 31 -17.55 6.84 13.12
C ASP A 31 -18.80 6.60 12.25
N PRO A 32 -19.41 5.40 12.30
CA PRO A 32 -20.63 5.10 11.57
C PRO A 32 -21.82 6.01 11.92
N GLU A 33 -21.86 6.55 13.14
CA GLU A 33 -22.95 7.40 13.62
C GLU A 33 -22.70 8.89 13.34
N GLU A 34 -21.47 9.28 12.98
CA GLU A 34 -21.16 10.66 12.65
C GLU A 34 -21.55 10.96 11.19
N GLY A 35 -22.59 11.78 11.01
CA GLY A 35 -23.03 12.23 9.69
C GLY A 35 -21.99 13.08 8.95
N PHE A 36 -21.97 12.98 7.62
CA PHE A 36 -21.04 13.70 6.75
C PHE A 36 -21.78 14.30 5.55
N TYR A 37 -21.65 15.60 5.33
CA TYR A 37 -22.60 16.36 4.52
C TYR A 37 -21.96 17.22 3.44
N LEU A 38 -22.68 17.36 2.32
CA LEU A 38 -22.49 18.42 1.34
C LEU A 38 -23.45 19.55 1.69
N VAL A 39 -22.93 20.75 1.96
CA VAL A 39 -23.73 21.93 2.26
C VAL A 39 -23.98 22.72 0.98
N LYS A 40 -25.25 23.08 0.76
CA LYS A 40 -25.76 23.78 -0.41
C LYS A 40 -26.01 25.24 -0.04
N LEU A 41 -25.38 26.15 -0.79
CA LEU A 41 -25.63 27.58 -0.69
C LEU A 41 -26.62 27.95 -1.81
N ASP A 42 -27.91 28.01 -1.47
CA ASP A 42 -28.98 28.28 -2.42
C ASP A 42 -29.33 29.77 -2.45
N PHE A 43 -28.95 30.44 -3.52
CA PHE A 43 -29.27 31.84 -3.76
C PHE A 43 -30.66 31.94 -4.39
N ARG A 44 -31.65 32.38 -3.61
CA ARG A 44 -33.04 32.51 -4.05
C ARG A 44 -33.43 33.95 -4.31
N GLU A 45 -34.10 34.17 -5.43
CA GLU A 45 -34.76 35.43 -5.75
C GLU A 45 -36.21 35.36 -5.26
N GLU A 46 -36.49 35.97 -4.10
CA GLU A 46 -37.85 36.00 -3.53
C GLU A 46 -38.71 37.11 -4.13
N GLU A 47 -38.07 38.22 -4.50
CA GLU A 47 -38.68 39.38 -5.16
C GLU A 47 -37.73 39.87 -6.27
N PRO A 48 -38.25 40.47 -7.36
CA PRO A 48 -37.41 41.03 -8.41
C PRO A 48 -36.37 41.99 -7.82
N GLY A 49 -35.09 41.59 -7.85
CA GLY A 49 -33.99 42.41 -7.34
C GLY A 49 -33.44 42.05 -5.96
N LYS A 50 -34.09 41.19 -5.16
CA LYS A 50 -33.62 40.82 -3.81
C LYS A 50 -33.25 39.34 -3.71
N LEU A 51 -31.97 39.07 -3.44
CA LEU A 51 -31.47 37.73 -3.18
C LEU A 51 -31.45 37.44 -1.68
N ARG A 52 -31.85 36.22 -1.30
CA ARG A 52 -31.58 35.63 0.01
C ARG A 52 -30.77 34.35 -0.14
N LEU A 53 -29.96 34.06 0.87
CA LEU A 53 -29.24 32.80 0.96
C LEU A 53 -30.05 31.84 1.84
N ARG A 54 -30.41 30.70 1.28
CA ARG A 54 -30.95 29.57 2.01
C ARG A 54 -29.88 28.49 2.12
N LEU A 55 -29.72 27.95 3.33
CA LEU A 55 -28.85 26.82 3.58
C LEU A 55 -29.67 25.53 3.46
N ASP A 56 -29.11 24.56 2.75
CA ASP A 56 -29.61 23.20 2.70
C ASP A 56 -28.42 22.24 2.76
N PHE A 57 -28.68 20.96 3.00
CA PHE A 57 -27.62 19.97 3.03
C PHE A 57 -28.08 18.63 2.49
N GLU A 58 -27.12 17.81 2.13
CA GLU A 58 -27.38 16.42 1.75
C GLU A 58 -26.31 15.54 2.34
N GLU A 59 -26.72 14.38 2.86
CA GLU A 59 -25.79 13.42 3.40
C GLU A 59 -24.99 12.77 2.28
N ILE A 60 -23.67 12.75 2.44
CA ILE A 60 -22.73 12.11 1.53
C ILE A 60 -22.72 10.61 1.88
N PRO A 61 -23.08 9.72 0.95
CA PRO A 61 -23.11 8.29 1.23
C PRO A 61 -21.77 7.77 1.71
N LYS A 62 -21.79 6.87 2.70
CA LYS A 62 -20.59 6.18 3.19
C LYS A 62 -20.20 5.00 2.30
N ASN A 63 -21.17 4.37 1.64
CA ASN A 63 -20.93 3.33 0.64
C ASN A 63 -20.17 3.93 -0.56
N LYS A 64 -19.14 3.23 -1.05
CA LYS A 64 -18.23 3.73 -2.09
C LYS A 64 -18.93 3.98 -3.43
N GLU A 65 -19.83 3.08 -3.84
CA GLU A 65 -20.54 3.17 -5.13
C GLU A 65 -21.55 4.31 -5.11
N GLN A 66 -22.41 4.34 -4.08
CA GLN A 66 -23.38 5.43 -3.89
C GLN A 66 -22.68 6.78 -3.72
N ARG A 67 -21.52 6.81 -3.06
CA ARG A 67 -20.73 8.03 -2.93
C ARG A 67 -20.17 8.48 -4.27
N TYR A 68 -19.69 7.57 -5.09
CA TYR A 68 -19.20 7.90 -6.43
C TYR A 68 -20.30 8.51 -7.30
N GLU A 69 -21.50 7.92 -7.30
CA GLU A 69 -22.68 8.50 -7.96
C GLU A 69 -23.03 9.89 -7.41
N PHE A 70 -23.03 10.02 -6.08
CA PHE A 70 -23.26 11.29 -5.40
C PHE A 70 -22.26 12.37 -5.85
N LEU A 71 -20.96 12.06 -5.84
CA LEU A 71 -19.90 12.98 -6.22
C LEU A 71 -19.94 13.34 -7.71
N THR A 72 -20.36 12.39 -8.56
CA THR A 72 -20.58 12.60 -9.99
C THR A 72 -21.72 13.59 -10.24
N ARG A 73 -22.84 13.43 -9.53
CA ARG A 73 -23.96 14.39 -9.56
C ARG A 73 -23.57 15.77 -9.05
N TRP A 74 -22.61 15.87 -8.14
CA TRP A 74 -22.14 17.18 -7.66
C TRP A 74 -20.88 17.68 -8.37
N ARG A 75 -20.43 17.02 -9.45
CA ARG A 75 -19.23 17.36 -10.23
C ARG A 75 -18.01 17.63 -9.34
N HIS A 76 -17.79 16.79 -8.33
CA HIS A 76 -16.65 16.95 -7.44
C HIS A 76 -15.34 16.50 -8.11
N VAL A 77 -14.73 17.42 -8.84
CA VAL A 77 -13.43 17.23 -9.52
C VAL A 77 -12.26 17.77 -8.69
N GLY A 78 -12.42 17.87 -7.37
CA GLY A 78 -11.42 18.50 -6.48
C GLY A 78 -11.20 20.00 -6.76
N ASN A 79 -10.19 20.57 -6.10
CA ASN A 79 -9.82 21.98 -6.28
C ASN A 79 -8.75 22.15 -7.37
N ALA A 80 -8.67 23.36 -7.94
CA ALA A 80 -7.59 23.73 -8.85
C ALA A 80 -6.23 23.63 -8.12
N SER A 81 -5.21 23.09 -8.78
CA SER A 81 -3.89 22.82 -8.18
C SER A 81 -2.91 23.97 -8.40
N GLY A 82 -1.94 24.12 -7.49
CA GLY A 82 -0.88 25.12 -7.60
C GLY A 82 -1.40 26.56 -7.57
N ASN A 83 -0.88 27.40 -8.46
CA ASN A 83 -1.26 28.82 -8.56
C ASN A 83 -2.42 29.07 -9.53
N ASN A 84 -3.10 28.01 -10.00
CA ASN A 84 -4.22 28.19 -10.91
C ASN A 84 -5.43 28.82 -10.18
N PRO A 85 -6.18 29.73 -10.83
CA PRO A 85 -7.41 30.30 -10.28
C PRO A 85 -8.44 29.21 -9.93
N GLN A 86 -9.08 29.32 -8.76
CA GLN A 86 -10.20 28.43 -8.39
C GLN A 86 -11.45 28.83 -9.17
N LYS A 87 -12.07 27.85 -9.84
CA LYS A 87 -13.27 28.04 -10.65
C LYS A 87 -14.28 26.88 -10.55
N PHE A 88 -14.06 25.96 -9.61
CA PHE A 88 -14.94 24.82 -9.39
C PHE A 88 -15.98 25.13 -8.32
N LEU A 89 -17.25 24.88 -8.65
CA LEU A 89 -18.42 25.18 -7.84
C LEU A 89 -18.61 24.20 -6.67
N THR A 90 -18.05 22.99 -6.75
CA THR A 90 -18.06 22.02 -5.64
C THR A 90 -16.66 21.89 -5.04
N THR A 91 -16.51 22.28 -3.78
CA THR A 91 -15.21 22.41 -3.10
C THR A 91 -15.29 21.96 -1.65
N ASN A 92 -14.19 21.45 -1.11
CA ASN A 92 -14.03 21.20 0.33
C ASN A 92 -13.56 22.44 1.11
N THR A 93 -13.45 23.59 0.45
CA THR A 93 -12.86 24.83 0.97
C THR A 93 -13.80 26.00 0.67
N LEU A 94 -14.60 26.41 1.66
CA LEU A 94 -15.71 27.36 1.48
C LEU A 94 -15.25 28.75 1.02
N HIS A 95 -14.12 29.28 1.51
CA HIS A 95 -13.67 30.62 1.10
C HIS A 95 -13.36 30.75 -0.40
N TYR A 96 -13.26 29.65 -1.16
CA TYR A 96 -13.20 29.72 -2.61
C TYR A 96 -14.53 30.17 -3.22
N LEU A 97 -15.66 29.67 -2.72
CA LEU A 97 -17.00 30.06 -3.18
C LEU A 97 -17.35 31.49 -2.77
N THR A 98 -16.90 31.93 -1.59
CA THR A 98 -17.17 33.28 -1.08
C THR A 98 -16.30 34.37 -1.72
N GLY A 99 -15.40 34.02 -2.64
CA GLY A 99 -14.50 34.99 -3.27
C GLY A 99 -14.15 34.67 -4.71
N GLN A 100 -13.33 33.64 -4.93
CA GLN A 100 -12.62 33.45 -6.21
C GLN A 100 -13.45 32.74 -7.29
N VAL A 101 -14.31 31.80 -6.92
CA VAL A 101 -14.92 30.86 -7.87
C VAL A 101 -15.85 31.56 -8.86
N ILE A 102 -16.80 32.37 -8.38
CA ILE A 102 -17.79 33.02 -9.27
C ILE A 102 -17.11 34.00 -10.26
N PRO A 103 -16.23 34.92 -9.83
CA PRO A 103 -15.56 35.83 -10.77
C PRO A 103 -14.71 35.10 -11.81
N ASN A 104 -13.93 34.10 -11.38
CA ASN A 104 -13.07 33.34 -12.29
C ASN A 104 -13.88 32.49 -13.27
N LEU A 105 -15.01 31.92 -12.81
CA LEU A 105 -15.90 31.13 -13.67
C LEU A 105 -16.59 32.01 -14.71
N LEU A 106 -17.06 33.21 -14.34
CA LEU A 106 -17.62 34.17 -15.29
C LEU A 106 -16.60 34.59 -16.37
N GLN A 107 -15.35 34.85 -15.96
CA GLN A 107 -14.27 35.16 -16.90
C GLN A 107 -14.00 34.01 -17.86
N GLU A 108 -13.97 32.78 -17.34
CA GLU A 108 -13.73 31.59 -18.15
C GLU A 108 -14.87 31.35 -19.16
N LEU A 109 -16.13 31.46 -18.73
CA LEU A 109 -17.31 31.33 -19.60
C LEU A 109 -17.27 32.32 -20.76
N SER A 110 -16.91 33.58 -20.51
CA SER A 110 -16.73 34.56 -21.58
C SER A 110 -15.61 34.17 -22.55
N SER A 111 -14.49 33.68 -22.04
CA SER A 111 -13.36 33.27 -22.90
C SER A 111 -13.63 32.03 -23.77
N ILE A 112 -14.69 31.25 -23.49
CA ILE A 112 -15.16 30.15 -24.34
C ILE A 112 -16.42 30.49 -25.15
N GLY A 113 -16.90 31.74 -25.09
CA GLY A 113 -18.10 32.17 -25.82
C GLY A 113 -19.43 31.85 -25.15
N GLU A 114 -19.42 31.41 -23.89
CA GLU A 114 -20.60 31.02 -23.09
C GLU A 114 -21.07 32.13 -22.12
N GLU A 115 -20.75 33.40 -22.44
CA GLU A 115 -21.09 34.57 -21.62
C GLU A 115 -22.58 34.86 -21.49
N ASP A 116 -23.37 34.42 -22.45
CA ASP A 116 -24.82 34.57 -22.48
C ASP A 116 -25.57 33.29 -22.10
N SER A 117 -24.84 32.24 -21.71
CA SER A 117 -25.42 30.99 -21.20
C SER A 117 -26.29 31.25 -19.97
N GLU A 118 -27.23 30.34 -19.73
CA GLU A 118 -28.08 30.39 -18.54
C GLU A 118 -27.26 30.38 -17.24
N LEU A 119 -26.19 29.57 -17.21
CA LEU A 119 -25.24 29.54 -16.10
C LEU A 119 -24.58 30.91 -15.88
N ALA A 120 -24.07 31.54 -16.94
CA ALA A 120 -23.44 32.85 -16.85
C ALA A 120 -24.43 33.92 -16.36
N ARG A 121 -25.69 33.89 -16.80
CA ARG A 121 -26.74 34.80 -16.32
C ARG A 121 -27.03 34.62 -14.83
N LYS A 122 -27.21 33.37 -14.37
CA LYS A 122 -27.41 33.05 -12.94
C LYS A 122 -26.23 33.52 -12.09
N LEU A 123 -25.00 33.24 -12.53
CA LEU A 123 -23.78 33.68 -11.85
C LEU A 123 -23.62 35.21 -11.84
N LYS A 124 -23.97 35.92 -12.93
CA LYS A 124 -23.98 37.39 -12.99
C LYS A 124 -24.96 37.98 -11.97
N ILE A 125 -26.14 37.38 -11.82
CA ILE A 125 -27.12 37.80 -10.81
C ILE A 125 -26.55 37.65 -9.40
N ILE A 126 -25.99 36.47 -9.07
CA ILE A 126 -25.36 36.23 -7.77
C ILE A 126 -24.22 37.21 -7.54
N TYR A 127 -23.32 37.37 -8.51
CA TYR A 127 -22.17 38.26 -8.40
C TYR A 127 -22.58 39.72 -8.16
N ASN A 128 -23.51 40.26 -8.96
CA ASN A 128 -23.91 41.67 -8.85
C ASN A 128 -24.66 41.98 -7.55
N LYS A 129 -25.51 41.06 -7.09
CA LYS A 129 -26.39 41.28 -5.94
C LYS A 129 -25.77 40.84 -4.62
N ALA A 130 -24.97 39.77 -4.60
CA ALA A 130 -24.44 39.18 -3.37
C ALA A 130 -22.96 39.50 -3.11
N PHE A 131 -22.18 40.00 -4.08
CA PHE A 131 -20.76 40.32 -3.88
C PHE A 131 -20.51 41.83 -3.80
N SER A 132 -19.53 42.24 -3.01
CA SER A 132 -19.00 43.60 -2.96
C SER A 132 -17.53 43.64 -3.36
N ARG A 133 -17.14 44.69 -4.09
CA ARG A 133 -15.74 44.92 -4.50
C ARG A 133 -14.95 45.59 -3.39
N LEU A 134 -13.73 45.11 -3.16
CA LEU A 134 -12.76 45.69 -2.24
C LEU A 134 -11.90 46.75 -2.95
N GLU A 135 -11.20 47.58 -2.16
CA GLU A 135 -10.28 48.64 -2.62
C GLU A 135 -9.06 48.15 -3.46
N GLY A 136 -9.04 46.87 -3.85
CA GLY A 136 -8.05 46.26 -4.75
C GLY A 136 -8.67 45.59 -5.99
N GLY A 137 -9.95 45.82 -6.27
CA GLY A 137 -10.67 45.29 -7.45
C GLY A 137 -11.25 43.89 -7.30
N GLU A 138 -10.84 43.12 -6.29
CA GLU A 138 -11.36 41.77 -6.03
C GLU A 138 -12.72 41.80 -5.32
N ALA A 139 -13.60 40.86 -5.67
CA ALA A 139 -14.95 40.75 -5.12
C ALA A 139 -15.04 39.63 -4.07
N VAL A 140 -15.79 39.89 -3.00
CA VAL A 140 -16.06 38.92 -1.92
C VAL A 140 -17.56 38.94 -1.62
N LEU A 141 -18.11 37.78 -1.24
CA LEU A 141 -19.49 37.62 -0.83
C LEU A 141 -19.80 38.53 0.37
N ASP A 142 -20.90 39.26 0.28
CA ASP A 142 -21.37 40.23 1.25
C ASP A 142 -22.64 39.71 1.91
N LEU A 143 -22.50 39.15 3.11
CA LEU A 143 -23.62 38.58 3.87
C LEU A 143 -24.67 39.64 4.24
N GLY A 144 -24.27 40.92 4.39
CA GLY A 144 -25.20 42.01 4.64
C GLY A 144 -26.17 42.23 3.48
N ARG A 145 -25.69 42.10 2.24
CA ARG A 145 -26.54 42.17 1.03
C ARG A 145 -27.55 41.03 0.92
N LEU A 146 -27.31 39.94 1.65
CA LEU A 146 -28.19 38.76 1.72
C LEU A 146 -29.14 38.82 2.93
N GLY A 147 -29.11 39.91 3.70
CA GLY A 147 -29.94 40.09 4.89
C GLY A 147 -29.44 39.32 6.12
N ILE A 148 -28.18 38.86 6.13
CA ILE A 148 -27.57 38.14 7.24
C ILE A 148 -26.71 39.12 8.04
N ALA A 149 -27.05 39.32 9.32
CA ALA A 149 -26.26 40.15 10.22
C ALA A 149 -24.94 39.46 10.57
N VAL A 150 -23.81 40.15 10.35
CA VAL A 150 -22.48 39.65 10.70
C VAL A 150 -21.85 40.63 11.68
N GLU A 151 -21.36 40.12 12.82
CA GLU A 151 -20.49 40.89 13.70
C GLU A 151 -19.14 41.12 13.00
N GLU A 152 -18.92 42.33 12.47
CA GLU A 152 -17.65 42.71 11.87
C GLU A 152 -16.56 42.78 12.95
N LYS A 153 -15.61 41.84 12.92
CA LYS A 153 -14.32 42.02 13.59
C LYS A 153 -13.43 42.87 12.68
N ALA A 154 -13.10 44.07 13.13
CA ALA A 154 -12.18 44.98 12.44
C ALA A 154 -10.90 44.23 12.04
N ALA A 155 -10.62 44.17 10.73
CA ALA A 155 -9.38 43.61 10.23
C ALA A 155 -8.22 44.47 10.75
N LYS A 156 -7.18 43.84 11.34
CA LYS A 156 -5.95 44.55 11.70
C LYS A 156 -5.36 45.16 10.43
N GLU A 157 -5.41 46.49 10.34
CA GLU A 157 -4.82 47.30 9.28
C GLU A 157 -3.30 47.22 9.34
N GLU A 158 -2.71 46.24 8.66
CA GLU A 158 -1.30 46.28 8.30
C GLU A 158 -1.17 46.01 6.80
N SER A 159 -0.49 46.95 6.13
CA SER A 159 -0.32 47.09 4.68
C SER A 159 -0.05 45.77 3.94
N LYS A 160 -1.08 45.18 3.35
CA LYS A 160 -0.96 43.96 2.53
C LYS A 160 -1.69 44.15 1.20
N GLN A 161 -1.02 43.76 0.11
CA GLN A 161 -1.50 43.77 -1.28
C GLN A 161 -2.95 43.28 -1.41
N GLY A 162 -3.73 43.86 -2.34
CA GLY A 162 -5.18 43.64 -2.50
C GLY A 162 -5.63 42.17 -2.51
N LYS A 163 -4.89 41.29 -3.20
CA LYS A 163 -5.12 39.82 -3.26
C LYS A 163 -5.15 39.14 -1.89
N LYS A 164 -4.27 39.58 -0.98
CA LYS A 164 -4.15 39.00 0.36
C LYS A 164 -5.28 39.50 1.28
N LYS A 165 -5.72 40.76 1.09
CA LYS A 165 -6.86 41.38 1.80
C LYS A 165 -8.18 40.68 1.44
N ALA A 166 -8.42 40.38 0.16
CA ALA A 166 -9.62 39.68 -0.28
C ALA A 166 -9.71 38.24 0.23
N LYS A 167 -8.61 37.50 0.21
CA LYS A 167 -8.56 36.13 0.77
C LYS A 167 -8.88 36.11 2.26
N GLU A 168 -8.40 37.09 3.02
CA GLU A 168 -8.67 37.16 4.45
C GLU A 168 -10.14 37.52 4.73
N ARG A 169 -10.71 38.46 3.97
CA ARG A 169 -12.14 38.77 4.07
C ARG A 169 -13.02 37.58 3.67
N ALA A 170 -12.66 36.84 2.62
CA ALA A 170 -13.37 35.62 2.22
C ALA A 170 -13.35 34.54 3.31
N LYS A 171 -12.27 34.43 4.09
CA LYS A 171 -12.19 33.54 5.27
C LYS A 171 -13.08 34.01 6.42
N GLN A 172 -13.16 35.32 6.68
CA GLN A 172 -14.07 35.85 7.68
C GLN A 172 -15.54 35.55 7.32
N VAL A 173 -15.87 35.68 6.03
CA VAL A 173 -17.20 35.29 5.51
C VAL A 173 -17.44 33.79 5.65
N GLU A 174 -16.43 32.95 5.39
CA GLU A 174 -16.48 31.50 5.66
C GLU A 174 -16.79 31.22 7.15
N GLU A 175 -16.14 31.90 8.09
CA GLU A 175 -16.40 31.73 9.53
C GLU A 175 -17.84 32.10 9.90
N GLY A 176 -18.38 33.18 9.33
CA GLY A 176 -19.78 33.58 9.50
C GLY A 176 -20.75 32.53 8.97
N LEU A 177 -20.52 32.05 7.74
CA LEU A 177 -21.36 31.02 7.12
C LEU A 177 -21.30 29.67 7.87
N VAL A 178 -20.13 29.25 8.33
CA VAL A 178 -20.00 28.01 9.12
C VAL A 178 -20.75 28.11 10.44
N LYS A 179 -20.76 29.28 11.10
CA LYS A 179 -21.58 29.51 12.29
C LYS A 179 -23.07 29.43 11.96
N LEU A 180 -23.50 30.06 10.87
CA LEU A 180 -24.89 30.03 10.42
C LEU A 180 -25.36 28.60 10.12
N VAL A 181 -24.54 27.80 9.42
CA VAL A 181 -24.80 26.37 9.20
C VAL A 181 -24.94 25.60 10.52
N GLY A 182 -24.08 25.88 11.50
CA GLY A 182 -24.19 25.26 12.82
C GLY A 182 -25.46 25.63 13.58
N GLN A 183 -25.97 26.86 13.38
CA GLN A 183 -27.19 27.37 14.04
C GLN A 183 -28.47 26.90 13.34
N GLU A 184 -28.55 27.00 12.01
CA GLU A 184 -29.75 26.68 11.22
C GLU A 184 -29.90 25.18 10.95
N LEU A 185 -28.78 24.49 10.69
CA LEU A 185 -28.80 23.08 10.26
C LEU A 185 -28.31 22.12 11.36
N GLY A 186 -27.75 22.62 12.46
CA GLY A 186 -27.18 21.78 13.53
C GLY A 186 -25.90 21.02 13.13
N ILE A 187 -25.27 21.39 12.01
CA ILE A 187 -24.11 20.67 11.45
C ILE A 187 -22.81 21.29 11.94
N LYS A 188 -21.92 20.49 12.51
CA LYS A 188 -20.59 20.95 12.94
C LYS A 188 -19.64 21.08 11.74
N LYS A 189 -18.67 22.00 11.81
CA LYS A 189 -17.65 22.20 10.76
C LYS A 189 -16.96 20.89 10.32
N LYS A 190 -16.67 19.99 11.27
CA LYS A 190 -16.02 18.70 11.00
C LYS A 190 -16.90 17.70 10.22
N GLN A 191 -18.22 17.90 10.22
CA GLN A 191 -19.18 17.07 9.51
C GLN A 191 -19.41 17.57 8.07
N VAL A 192 -18.89 18.75 7.70
CA VAL A 192 -19.03 19.26 6.33
C VAL A 192 -17.88 18.76 5.47
N GLY A 193 -18.19 17.89 4.51
CA GLY A 193 -17.23 17.37 3.54
C GLY A 193 -17.06 18.28 2.33
N LEU A 194 -18.16 18.86 1.85
CA LEU A 194 -18.20 19.64 0.61
C LEU A 194 -19.17 20.82 0.72
N TRP A 195 -18.94 21.80 -0.15
CA TRP A 195 -19.78 22.97 -0.35
C TRP A 195 -20.10 23.11 -1.83
N THR A 196 -21.32 23.55 -2.16
CA THR A 196 -21.73 23.81 -3.54
C THR A 196 -22.74 24.95 -3.65
N LEU A 197 -23.03 25.40 -4.87
CA LEU A 197 -23.92 26.53 -5.15
C LEU A 197 -25.19 26.10 -5.91
N LEU A 198 -26.32 26.62 -5.45
CA LEU A 198 -27.63 26.51 -6.11
C LEU A 198 -28.16 27.91 -6.42
N PHE A 199 -29.03 28.01 -7.43
CA PHE A 199 -29.81 29.21 -7.72
C PHE A 199 -31.28 28.83 -7.88
N ASN A 200 -32.15 29.41 -7.07
CA ASN A 200 -33.58 29.05 -7.00
C ASN A 200 -33.82 27.54 -6.84
N GLY A 201 -32.99 26.86 -6.05
CA GLY A 201 -33.08 25.41 -5.83
C GLY A 201 -32.41 24.55 -6.92
N GLU A 202 -31.93 25.13 -8.01
CA GLU A 202 -31.28 24.39 -9.09
C GLU A 202 -29.75 24.34 -8.91
N PRO A 203 -29.12 23.15 -8.96
CA PRO A 203 -27.67 23.01 -8.89
C PRO A 203 -26.94 23.65 -10.08
N LEU A 204 -26.07 24.63 -9.82
CA LEU A 204 -25.29 25.29 -10.89
C LEU A 204 -24.26 24.36 -11.54
N VAL A 205 -23.85 23.31 -10.82
CA VAL A 205 -22.90 22.29 -11.30
C VAL A 205 -23.46 21.40 -12.40
N GLN A 206 -24.77 21.40 -12.63
CA GLN A 206 -25.42 20.57 -13.65
C GLN A 206 -25.54 21.25 -15.02
N ALA A 207 -25.10 22.51 -15.14
CA ALA A 207 -25.16 23.23 -16.40
C ALA A 207 -24.06 22.76 -17.36
N GLU A 208 -24.41 22.48 -18.62
CA GLU A 208 -23.47 21.98 -19.65
C GLU A 208 -22.23 22.88 -19.87
N PRO A 209 -22.33 24.23 -19.89
CA PRO A 209 -21.16 25.11 -19.99
C PRO A 209 -20.15 24.96 -18.83
N TYR A 210 -20.61 24.47 -17.67
CA TYR A 210 -19.70 24.19 -16.55
C TYR A 210 -18.81 22.98 -16.81
N ASP A 211 -19.35 21.94 -17.47
CA ASP A 211 -18.56 20.77 -17.86
C ASP A 211 -17.47 21.17 -18.87
N GLN A 212 -17.77 22.07 -19.82
CA GLN A 212 -16.77 22.64 -20.74
C GLN A 212 -15.62 23.35 -19.99
N VAL A 213 -15.94 24.16 -18.97
CA VAL A 213 -14.94 24.84 -18.13
C VAL A 213 -14.03 23.85 -17.40
N ILE A 214 -14.60 22.76 -16.87
CA ILE A 214 -13.84 21.69 -16.22
C ILE A 214 -12.87 21.05 -17.23
N LEU A 215 -13.38 20.64 -18.39
CA LEU A 215 -12.59 19.97 -19.42
C LEU A 215 -11.45 20.86 -19.91
N ARG A 216 -11.75 22.13 -20.20
CA ARG A 216 -10.74 23.10 -20.63
C ARG A 216 -9.61 23.24 -19.60
N TYR A 217 -9.95 23.35 -18.32
CA TYR A 217 -8.94 23.41 -17.27
C TYR A 217 -8.02 22.18 -17.23
N ARG A 218 -8.61 21.00 -17.35
CA ARG A 218 -7.88 19.73 -17.28
C ARG A 218 -7.04 19.49 -18.53
N LEU A 219 -7.52 19.94 -19.69
CA LEU A 219 -6.89 19.80 -21.00
C LEU A 219 -6.06 21.01 -21.43
N ALA A 220 -5.89 22.03 -20.59
CA ALA A 220 -5.12 23.25 -20.89
C ALA A 220 -3.63 23.02 -21.26
N GLY A 221 -3.12 21.78 -21.22
CA GLY A 221 -1.84 21.41 -21.83
C GLY A 221 -1.90 21.24 -23.35
N PHE A 222 -3.10 21.29 -23.94
CA PHE A 222 -3.40 21.19 -25.38
C PHE A 222 -3.95 22.50 -25.94
N GLU A 223 -3.67 23.62 -25.25
CA GLU A 223 -4.00 24.96 -25.71
C GLU A 223 -2.71 25.74 -25.98
N GLY A 224 -2.69 26.55 -27.03
CA GLY A 224 -1.56 27.43 -27.37
C GLY A 224 -0.65 26.92 -28.48
N GLU A 225 0.42 27.69 -28.74
CA GLU A 225 1.37 27.49 -29.84
C GLU A 225 2.43 26.41 -29.55
N ASP A 226 2.51 25.93 -28.32
CA ASP A 226 3.50 24.92 -27.87
C ASP A 226 3.19 23.48 -28.35
N LEU A 227 2.11 23.30 -29.12
CA LEU A 227 1.76 22.03 -29.74
C LEU A 227 2.60 21.78 -30.97
N VAL A 228 3.26 20.62 -30.99
CA VAL A 228 4.14 20.22 -32.09
C VAL A 228 3.63 18.95 -32.75
N PRO A 229 3.94 18.71 -34.03
CA PRO A 229 3.79 17.39 -34.63
C PRO A 229 4.83 16.43 -34.04
N GLY A 230 4.43 15.18 -33.83
CA GLY A 230 5.33 14.16 -33.30
C GLY A 230 4.65 12.85 -32.92
N THR A 231 5.45 11.92 -32.41
CA THR A 231 4.98 10.60 -31.97
C THR A 231 4.52 10.64 -30.52
N CYS A 232 3.30 10.19 -30.25
CA CYS A 232 2.80 10.05 -28.89
C CYS A 232 3.51 8.89 -28.18
N LEU A 233 4.09 9.15 -27.00
CA LEU A 233 4.78 8.16 -26.16
C LEU A 233 3.87 7.01 -25.70
N VAL A 234 2.56 7.25 -25.62
CA VAL A 234 1.59 6.30 -25.08
C VAL A 234 1.09 5.34 -26.15
N CYS A 235 0.58 5.86 -27.28
CA CYS A 235 0.00 5.01 -28.33
C CYS A 235 0.96 4.73 -29.50
N GLY A 236 2.16 5.35 -29.51
CA GLY A 236 3.16 5.17 -30.56
C GLY A 236 2.81 5.78 -31.93
N LYS A 237 1.66 6.47 -32.06
CA LYS A 237 1.19 7.05 -33.33
C LYS A 237 1.74 8.46 -33.53
N GLU A 238 2.06 8.79 -34.77
CA GLU A 238 2.30 10.17 -35.20
C GLU A 238 0.99 10.96 -35.18
N LYS A 239 1.05 12.17 -34.64
CA LYS A 239 -0.08 13.09 -34.53
C LYS A 239 0.41 14.51 -34.84
N GLU A 240 -0.44 15.28 -35.51
CA GLU A 240 -0.22 16.71 -35.82
C GLU A 240 -0.06 17.56 -34.55
N LYS A 241 -0.73 17.16 -33.45
CA LYS A 241 -0.75 17.90 -32.19
C LYS A 241 -0.44 16.97 -31.02
N VAL A 242 0.77 17.10 -30.48
CA VAL A 242 1.19 16.49 -29.22
C VAL A 242 1.71 17.55 -28.26
N SER A 243 1.53 17.29 -26.96
CA SER A 243 1.93 18.20 -25.88
C SER A 243 3.08 17.61 -25.08
N ALA A 244 4.11 18.42 -24.83
CA ALA A 244 5.18 18.11 -23.87
C ALA A 244 4.88 18.58 -22.44
N VAL A 245 3.83 19.40 -22.27
CA VAL A 245 3.51 20.06 -20.99
C VAL A 245 2.26 19.50 -20.31
N ALA A 246 1.45 18.70 -21.02
CA ALA A 246 0.21 18.12 -20.50
C ALA A 246 0.41 17.33 -19.20
N PHE A 247 1.51 16.55 -19.09
CA PHE A 247 1.83 15.81 -17.86
C PHE A 247 1.98 16.70 -16.61
N LYS A 248 2.22 18.02 -16.75
CA LYS A 248 2.25 18.96 -15.62
C LYS A 248 0.89 19.11 -14.92
N ARG A 249 -0.20 18.81 -15.63
CA ARG A 249 -1.57 18.88 -15.10
C ARG A 249 -1.92 17.69 -14.21
N LEU A 250 -1.17 16.60 -14.29
CA LEU A 250 -1.37 15.44 -13.42
C LEU A 250 -0.97 15.78 -11.97
N LYS A 251 -1.65 15.25 -10.96
CA LYS A 251 -1.39 15.47 -9.50
C LYS A 251 -0.79 14.24 -8.82
N PHE A 252 -1.25 13.02 -9.15
CA PHE A 252 -0.81 11.78 -8.54
C PHE A 252 0.30 11.07 -9.32
N PHE A 253 0.01 10.61 -10.53
CA PHE A 253 0.95 9.88 -11.36
C PHE A 253 1.70 10.86 -12.27
N LYS A 254 2.86 11.36 -11.80
CA LYS A 254 3.71 12.29 -12.56
C LYS A 254 4.97 11.57 -13.08
N PRO A 255 4.90 10.83 -14.20
CA PRO A 255 6.03 10.06 -14.72
C PRO A 255 7.02 10.94 -15.50
N TYR A 256 7.20 12.22 -15.14
CA TYR A 256 8.05 13.15 -15.88
C TYR A 256 9.04 13.87 -14.97
N ILE A 257 10.18 14.25 -15.56
CA ILE A 257 11.23 15.01 -14.90
C ILE A 257 11.69 16.12 -15.85
N THR A 258 11.70 17.36 -15.36
CA THR A 258 12.07 18.57 -16.15
C THR A 258 13.02 19.49 -15.41
N ASP A 259 13.38 19.17 -14.16
CA ASP A 259 14.29 19.93 -13.29
C ASP A 259 15.76 19.57 -13.52
N LYS A 260 16.07 18.45 -14.19
CA LYS A 260 17.44 17.95 -14.38
C LYS A 260 17.76 17.76 -15.85
N VAL A 261 18.59 18.65 -16.40
CA VAL A 261 18.96 18.65 -17.83
C VAL A 261 19.57 17.33 -18.31
N GLY A 262 20.19 16.55 -17.42
CA GLY A 262 20.73 15.22 -17.74
C GLY A 262 19.68 14.20 -18.18
N PHE A 263 18.39 14.45 -17.92
CA PHE A 263 17.29 13.65 -18.44
C PHE A 263 16.71 14.18 -19.76
N ALA A 264 17.11 15.36 -20.22
CA ALA A 264 16.64 15.94 -21.46
C ALA A 264 17.34 15.32 -22.69
N SER A 265 16.63 15.16 -23.80
CA SER A 265 17.24 14.69 -25.05
C SER A 265 18.36 15.62 -25.49
N GLY A 266 19.54 15.07 -25.79
CA GLY A 266 20.71 15.87 -26.14
C GLY A 266 21.28 16.73 -25.00
N VAL A 267 20.86 16.48 -23.74
CA VAL A 267 21.36 17.17 -22.54
C VAL A 267 21.18 18.70 -22.64
N SER A 268 20.05 19.14 -23.22
CA SER A 268 19.68 20.54 -23.36
C SER A 268 18.26 20.79 -22.87
N GLU A 269 17.96 21.98 -22.34
CA GLU A 269 16.62 22.30 -21.80
C GLU A 269 15.52 22.15 -22.86
N LEU A 270 15.80 22.52 -24.12
CA LEU A 270 14.89 22.32 -25.25
C LEU A 270 14.61 20.84 -25.54
N GLY A 271 15.50 19.95 -25.13
CA GLY A 271 15.39 18.51 -25.29
C GLY A 271 14.24 17.87 -24.50
N PHE A 272 13.71 18.53 -23.46
CA PHE A 272 12.56 17.99 -22.71
C PHE A 272 11.31 17.86 -23.56
N ILE A 273 11.14 18.75 -24.56
CA ILE A 273 9.99 18.73 -25.46
C ILE A 273 9.93 17.41 -26.23
N ARG A 274 11.06 16.75 -26.47
CA ARG A 274 11.13 15.50 -27.24
C ARG A 274 10.91 14.24 -26.40
N ASN A 275 10.90 14.34 -25.07
CA ASN A 275 10.94 13.17 -24.19
C ASN A 275 9.57 12.63 -23.78
N PHE A 276 8.59 13.52 -23.59
CA PHE A 276 7.29 13.18 -23.00
C PHE A 276 6.13 13.75 -23.83
N LEU A 277 6.14 13.48 -25.13
CA LEU A 277 5.07 13.87 -26.04
C LEU A 277 3.85 12.96 -25.84
N ILE A 278 2.67 13.56 -25.68
CA ILE A 278 1.41 12.85 -25.56
C ILE A 278 0.32 13.53 -26.38
N CYS A 279 -0.55 12.75 -27.03
CA CYS A 279 -1.72 13.27 -27.73
C CYS A 279 -2.91 13.44 -26.76
N GLU A 280 -3.88 14.27 -27.15
CA GLU A 280 -5.03 14.58 -26.30
C GLU A 280 -5.84 13.34 -25.94
N GLU A 281 -6.09 12.45 -26.91
CA GLU A 281 -6.82 11.18 -26.72
C GLU A 281 -6.22 10.34 -25.57
N CYS A 282 -4.90 10.12 -25.59
CA CYS A 282 -4.23 9.35 -24.55
C CYS A 282 -4.19 10.12 -23.22
N PHE A 283 -4.04 11.44 -23.25
CA PHE A 283 -4.01 12.24 -22.04
C PHE A 283 -5.34 12.24 -21.30
N ARG A 284 -6.47 12.23 -22.02
CA ARG A 284 -7.81 12.05 -21.43
C ARG A 284 -7.89 10.77 -20.60
N SER A 285 -7.34 9.65 -21.10
CA SER A 285 -7.25 8.41 -20.33
C SER A 285 -6.42 8.56 -19.06
N PHE A 286 -5.30 9.29 -19.11
CA PHE A 286 -4.46 9.53 -17.92
C PHE A 286 -5.17 10.34 -16.84
N LEU A 287 -5.99 11.33 -17.22
CA LEU A 287 -6.80 12.10 -16.28
C LEU A 287 -7.76 11.21 -15.48
N VAL A 288 -8.39 10.25 -16.14
CA VAL A 288 -9.27 9.26 -15.49
C VAL A 288 -8.46 8.35 -14.55
N VAL A 289 -7.37 7.81 -15.07
CA VAL A 289 -6.58 6.79 -14.36
C VAL A 289 -5.87 7.38 -13.14
N GLU A 290 -5.48 8.64 -13.18
CA GLU A 290 -4.83 9.30 -12.05
C GLU A 290 -5.68 9.27 -10.78
N ASN A 291 -7.00 9.44 -10.92
CA ASN A 291 -7.92 9.36 -9.79
C ASN A 291 -8.26 7.90 -9.46
N TYR A 292 -8.41 7.05 -10.48
CA TYR A 292 -8.78 5.65 -10.31
C TYR A 292 -7.70 4.81 -9.60
N LEU A 293 -6.43 4.95 -9.97
CA LEU A 293 -5.31 4.17 -9.42
C LEU A 293 -5.20 4.22 -7.90
N PRO A 294 -5.06 5.41 -7.26
CA PRO A 294 -4.91 5.49 -5.82
C PRO A 294 -6.13 4.98 -5.04
N GLN A 295 -7.31 4.97 -5.66
CA GLN A 295 -8.58 4.59 -5.02
C GLN A 295 -8.94 3.12 -5.15
N ASN A 296 -8.47 2.46 -6.22
CA ASN A 296 -8.91 1.10 -6.57
C ASN A 296 -7.76 0.11 -6.70
N LEU A 297 -6.56 0.57 -7.08
CA LEU A 297 -5.44 -0.30 -7.43
C LEU A 297 -4.17 -0.03 -6.62
N ASN A 298 -4.27 0.78 -5.57
CA ASN A 298 -3.17 1.05 -4.66
C ASN A 298 -3.24 0.14 -3.45
N LEU A 299 -2.26 -0.77 -3.37
CA LEU A 299 -2.12 -1.73 -2.28
C LEU A 299 -0.86 -1.41 -1.48
N ARG A 300 -0.75 -2.04 -0.29
CA ARG A 300 0.34 -1.78 0.65
C ARG A 300 0.84 -3.08 1.26
N VAL A 301 2.15 -3.20 1.39
CA VAL A 301 2.81 -4.25 2.18
C VAL A 301 3.83 -3.59 3.10
N GLY A 302 3.68 -3.78 4.41
CA GLY A 302 4.51 -3.10 5.41
C GLY A 302 4.43 -1.58 5.26
N THR A 303 5.56 -0.93 4.93
CA THR A 303 5.63 0.52 4.65
C THR A 303 5.61 0.87 3.16
N LEU A 304 5.66 -0.12 2.27
CA LEU A 304 5.70 0.10 0.83
C LEU A 304 4.30 0.13 0.23
N ASN A 305 4.02 1.15 -0.58
CA ASN A 305 2.86 1.19 -1.45
C ASN A 305 3.24 0.68 -2.83
N PHE A 306 2.30 0.03 -3.50
CA PHE A 306 2.43 -0.31 -4.91
C PHE A 306 1.12 -0.16 -5.65
N LEU A 307 1.21 0.22 -6.93
CA LEU A 307 0.09 0.23 -7.85
C LEU A 307 0.04 -1.12 -8.57
N LEU A 308 -1.13 -1.75 -8.58
CA LEU A 308 -1.43 -2.94 -9.37
C LEU A 308 -1.90 -2.50 -10.76
N LEU A 309 -1.09 -2.71 -11.79
CA LEU A 309 -1.36 -2.28 -13.15
C LEU A 309 -1.61 -3.52 -14.03
N PRO A 310 -2.87 -3.87 -14.33
CA PRO A 310 -3.18 -4.99 -15.23
C PRO A 310 -2.79 -4.63 -16.66
N THR A 311 -2.29 -5.60 -17.43
CA THR A 311 -2.10 -5.52 -18.88
C THR A 311 -2.93 -6.62 -19.51
N PHE A 312 -3.99 -6.25 -20.22
CA PHE A 312 -4.91 -7.21 -20.84
C PHE A 312 -4.29 -7.78 -22.12
N ILE A 313 -4.17 -9.09 -22.19
CA ILE A 313 -3.62 -9.82 -23.35
C ILE A 313 -4.71 -9.99 -24.42
N LEU A 314 -5.89 -10.46 -24.01
CA LEU A 314 -7.03 -10.74 -24.88
C LEU A 314 -8.13 -9.71 -24.61
N PHE A 315 -7.87 -8.46 -24.97
CA PHE A 315 -8.86 -7.41 -24.83
C PHE A 315 -9.74 -7.31 -26.08
N SER A 316 -11.06 -7.23 -25.89
CA SER A 316 -11.99 -6.72 -26.89
C SER A 316 -12.62 -5.44 -26.36
N ASP A 317 -12.66 -4.38 -27.18
CA ASP A 317 -13.37 -3.14 -26.82
C ASP A 317 -14.89 -3.30 -27.01
N SER A 318 -15.44 -4.45 -26.60
CA SER A 318 -16.87 -4.71 -26.67
C SER A 318 -17.59 -4.00 -25.51
N PRO A 319 -18.83 -3.53 -25.72
CA PRO A 319 -19.67 -3.00 -24.64
C PRO A 319 -19.81 -3.97 -23.46
N THR A 320 -19.96 -5.27 -23.74
CA THR A 320 -20.02 -6.34 -22.74
C THR A 320 -18.79 -6.37 -21.84
N TRP A 321 -17.59 -6.20 -22.40
CA TRP A 321 -16.37 -6.21 -21.60
C TRP A 321 -16.25 -4.97 -20.69
N ARG A 322 -16.81 -3.83 -21.10
CA ARG A 322 -16.85 -2.61 -20.26
C ARG A 322 -17.68 -2.81 -18.99
N GLU A 323 -18.77 -3.56 -19.08
CA GLU A 323 -19.64 -3.88 -17.94
C GLU A 323 -19.00 -4.90 -16.98
N GLU A 324 -18.25 -5.87 -17.50
CA GLU A 324 -17.59 -6.90 -16.68
C GLU A 324 -16.24 -6.44 -16.09
N LEU A 325 -15.58 -5.44 -16.70
CA LEU A 325 -14.26 -4.99 -16.26
C LEU A 325 -14.20 -4.61 -14.77
N PRO A 326 -15.14 -3.83 -14.19
CA PRO A 326 -15.09 -3.49 -12.76
C PRO A 326 -15.08 -4.73 -11.86
N ARG A 327 -15.89 -5.74 -12.18
CA ARG A 327 -15.92 -7.02 -11.45
C ARG A 327 -14.59 -7.75 -11.58
N PHE A 328 -14.08 -7.84 -12.81
CA PHE A 328 -12.78 -8.45 -13.10
C PHE A 328 -11.63 -7.76 -12.35
N MET A 329 -11.60 -6.43 -12.36
CA MET A 329 -10.61 -5.62 -11.65
C MET A 329 -10.70 -5.78 -10.14
N ASN A 330 -11.91 -5.81 -9.59
CA ASN A 330 -12.12 -6.10 -8.18
C ASN A 330 -11.59 -7.49 -7.82
N LYS A 331 -11.83 -8.50 -8.67
CA LYS A 331 -11.32 -9.86 -8.48
C LYS A 331 -9.79 -9.91 -8.47
N LEU A 332 -9.13 -9.33 -9.47
CA LEU A 332 -7.66 -9.24 -9.53
C LEU A 332 -7.08 -8.52 -8.30
N THR A 333 -7.74 -7.45 -7.86
CA THR A 333 -7.33 -6.67 -6.69
C THR A 333 -7.50 -7.46 -5.40
N ARG A 334 -8.65 -8.11 -5.18
CA ARG A 334 -8.91 -8.99 -4.02
C ARG A 334 -7.91 -10.13 -3.96
N LYS A 335 -7.64 -10.80 -5.09
CA LYS A 335 -6.65 -11.87 -5.20
C LYS A 335 -5.25 -11.40 -4.82
N THR A 336 -4.84 -10.25 -5.36
CA THR A 336 -3.56 -9.64 -5.01
C THR A 336 -3.51 -9.26 -3.53
N GLN A 337 -4.58 -8.66 -3.01
CA GLN A 337 -4.68 -8.23 -1.62
C GLN A 337 -4.58 -9.43 -0.66
N ALA A 338 -5.26 -10.54 -0.96
CA ALA A 338 -5.20 -11.75 -0.15
C ALA A 338 -3.77 -12.28 0.00
N PHE A 339 -2.96 -12.20 -1.05
CA PHE A 339 -1.55 -12.58 -1.00
C PHE A 339 -0.62 -11.54 -0.36
N THR A 340 -1.03 -10.26 -0.33
CA THR A 340 -0.26 -9.22 0.37
C THR A 340 -0.40 -9.32 1.88
N ASN A 341 -1.61 -9.56 2.35
CA ASN A 341 -1.98 -9.70 3.74
C ASN A 341 -3.28 -10.50 3.83
N LEU A 342 -3.25 -11.63 4.51
CA LEU A 342 -4.44 -12.49 4.63
C LEU A 342 -5.59 -11.72 5.34
N PRO A 343 -6.75 -11.49 4.69
CA PRO A 343 -7.80 -10.60 5.21
C PRO A 343 -8.42 -11.08 6.52
N ILE A 344 -8.39 -12.38 6.75
CA ILE A 344 -9.01 -13.08 7.88
C ILE A 344 -8.07 -13.25 9.09
N GLN A 345 -6.88 -12.63 9.08
CA GLN A 345 -5.91 -12.74 10.19
C GLN A 345 -6.48 -12.29 11.55
N GLY A 346 -7.44 -11.37 11.54
CA GLY A 346 -8.10 -10.82 12.73
C GLY A 346 -9.09 -11.76 13.42
N LEU A 347 -9.53 -12.85 12.77
CA LEU A 347 -10.47 -13.80 13.36
C LEU A 347 -9.81 -14.61 14.46
N GLU A 348 -10.41 -14.60 15.65
CA GLU A 348 -9.89 -15.34 16.81
C GLU A 348 -10.46 -16.77 16.89
N GLY A 349 -11.70 -16.97 16.45
CA GLY A 349 -12.36 -18.27 16.41
C GLY A 349 -11.75 -19.20 15.35
N GLU A 350 -11.44 -20.43 15.74
CA GLU A 350 -10.80 -21.39 14.83
C GLU A 350 -11.74 -21.90 13.73
N ARG A 351 -12.97 -22.31 14.09
CA ARG A 351 -13.98 -22.73 13.12
C ARG A 351 -14.35 -21.61 12.15
N GLU A 352 -14.56 -20.41 12.68
CA GLU A 352 -14.87 -19.22 11.89
C GLU A 352 -13.73 -18.88 10.91
N PHE A 353 -12.48 -19.00 11.36
CA PHE A 353 -11.31 -18.83 10.49
C PHE A 353 -11.26 -19.88 9.38
N GLU A 354 -11.52 -21.16 9.70
CA GLU A 354 -11.51 -22.25 8.72
C GLU A 354 -12.63 -22.09 7.69
N GLU A 355 -13.86 -21.79 8.12
CA GLU A 355 -15.00 -21.54 7.23
C GLU A 355 -14.76 -20.33 6.30
N GLU A 356 -14.24 -19.22 6.83
CA GLU A 356 -13.98 -18.03 6.03
C GLU A 356 -12.76 -18.22 5.11
N LEU A 357 -11.77 -19.02 5.53
CA LEU A 357 -10.67 -19.41 4.66
C LEU A 357 -11.16 -20.27 3.50
N GLU A 358 -12.07 -21.21 3.74
CA GLU A 358 -12.66 -22.04 2.69
C GLU A 358 -13.41 -21.20 1.66
N ARG A 359 -14.30 -20.30 2.11
CA ARG A 359 -14.99 -19.33 1.24
C ARG A 359 -14.02 -18.47 0.44
N LEU A 360 -12.96 -17.96 1.09
CA LEU A 360 -11.94 -17.17 0.42
C LEU A 360 -11.22 -17.99 -0.66
N LEU A 361 -10.91 -19.27 -0.39
CA LEU A 361 -10.25 -20.13 -1.36
C LEU A 361 -11.19 -20.43 -2.54
N GLU A 362 -12.47 -20.69 -2.30
CA GLU A 362 -13.49 -20.83 -3.34
C GLU A 362 -13.55 -19.59 -4.24
N ASP A 363 -13.79 -18.40 -3.65
CA ASP A 363 -13.81 -17.11 -4.35
C ASP A 363 -12.55 -16.87 -5.22
N LEU A 364 -11.38 -17.24 -4.70
CA LEU A 364 -10.10 -17.02 -5.38
C LEU A 364 -9.83 -18.04 -6.50
N PHE A 365 -10.46 -19.21 -6.48
CA PHE A 365 -10.17 -20.32 -7.39
C PHE A 365 -11.30 -20.70 -8.35
N GLU A 366 -12.52 -20.18 -8.15
CA GLU A 366 -13.72 -20.50 -8.95
C GLU A 366 -13.53 -20.37 -10.48
N GLU A 367 -12.69 -19.47 -10.97
CA GLU A 367 -12.46 -19.26 -12.41
C GLU A 367 -10.97 -19.22 -12.77
N GLU A 368 -10.20 -20.19 -12.27
CA GLU A 368 -8.78 -20.30 -12.63
C GLU A 368 -8.57 -20.37 -14.15
N GLY A 369 -7.68 -19.51 -14.67
CA GLY A 369 -7.31 -19.45 -16.08
C GLY A 369 -8.02 -18.37 -16.89
N VAL A 370 -9.25 -17.97 -16.53
CA VAL A 370 -9.93 -16.82 -17.17
C VAL A 370 -9.20 -15.51 -16.86
N GLU A 371 -8.64 -15.42 -15.66
CA GLU A 371 -7.91 -14.23 -15.20
C GLU A 371 -6.54 -14.04 -15.85
N ASP A 372 -5.93 -15.11 -16.37
CA ASP A 372 -4.66 -15.03 -17.10
C ASP A 372 -4.80 -14.32 -18.46
N GLN A 373 -6.01 -13.89 -18.82
CA GLN A 373 -6.26 -12.89 -19.86
C GLN A 373 -5.68 -11.51 -19.50
N ALA A 374 -5.25 -11.28 -18.26
CA ALA A 374 -4.50 -10.12 -17.84
C ALA A 374 -3.20 -10.51 -17.12
N LEU A 375 -2.14 -9.73 -17.34
CA LEU A 375 -0.90 -9.80 -16.58
C LEU A 375 -0.82 -8.66 -15.58
N LEU A 376 -0.41 -8.97 -14.36
CA LEU A 376 -0.30 -8.01 -13.28
C LEU A 376 1.10 -7.40 -13.23
N ASN A 377 1.17 -6.08 -13.17
CA ASN A 377 2.41 -5.35 -12.93
C ASN A 377 2.34 -4.63 -11.59
N PHE A 378 3.36 -4.80 -10.75
CA PHE A 378 3.44 -4.23 -9.40
C PHE A 378 4.43 -3.07 -9.41
N LEU A 379 3.92 -1.84 -9.46
CA LEU A 379 4.74 -0.62 -9.44
C LEU A 379 4.89 -0.13 -8.00
N PHE A 380 5.99 -0.49 -7.35
CA PHE A 380 6.33 -0.03 -6.00
C PHE A 380 6.80 1.43 -6.05
N TYR A 381 6.25 2.26 -5.17
CA TYR A 381 6.54 3.69 -5.17
C TYR A 381 6.54 4.28 -3.75
N GLN A 382 7.18 5.44 -3.65
CA GLN A 382 7.12 6.32 -2.48
C GLN A 382 6.69 7.71 -2.95
N LYS A 383 5.67 8.26 -2.30
CA LYS A 383 5.22 9.63 -2.57
C LYS A 383 5.61 10.53 -1.39
N THR A 384 6.30 11.63 -1.68
CA THR A 384 6.64 12.65 -0.66
C THR A 384 6.31 14.02 -1.24
N GLN A 385 5.29 14.68 -0.66
CA GLN A 385 4.73 15.92 -1.20
C GLN A 385 4.35 15.80 -2.69
N SER A 386 5.10 16.46 -3.58
CA SER A 386 4.92 16.46 -5.03
C SER A 386 5.76 15.41 -5.76
N GLU A 387 6.75 14.80 -5.10
CA GLU A 387 7.64 13.80 -5.70
C GLU A 387 6.97 12.42 -5.71
N PHE A 388 6.90 11.80 -6.88
CA PHE A 388 6.49 10.42 -7.08
C PHE A 388 7.73 9.59 -7.43
N ARG A 389 8.30 8.90 -6.44
CA ARG A 389 9.53 8.12 -6.61
C ARG A 389 9.18 6.67 -6.88
N ILE A 390 9.62 6.15 -8.03
CA ILE A 390 9.53 4.73 -8.35
C ILE A 390 10.64 4.00 -7.59
N LEU A 391 10.26 2.96 -6.84
CA LEU A 391 11.18 2.08 -6.11
C LEU A 391 11.54 0.84 -6.94
N GLY A 392 10.57 0.30 -7.66
CA GLY A 392 10.78 -0.81 -8.58
C GLY A 392 9.49 -1.29 -9.21
N LEU A 393 9.63 -2.14 -10.21
CA LEU A 393 8.54 -2.62 -11.02
C LEU A 393 8.70 -4.11 -11.30
N ILE A 394 7.77 -4.91 -10.80
CA ILE A 394 7.69 -6.34 -11.09
C ILE A 394 6.62 -6.51 -12.17
N LYS A 395 7.02 -6.93 -13.36
CA LYS A 395 6.13 -7.03 -14.53
C LYS A 395 5.66 -8.45 -14.80
N ASP A 396 4.57 -8.52 -15.55
CA ASP A 396 4.13 -9.72 -16.27
C ASP A 396 3.86 -10.92 -15.35
N VAL A 397 3.21 -10.66 -14.20
CA VAL A 397 2.84 -11.71 -13.25
C VAL A 397 1.43 -12.22 -13.58
N ALA A 398 1.31 -13.49 -13.94
CA ALA A 398 0.00 -14.11 -14.18
C ALA A 398 -0.80 -14.24 -12.85
N PRO A 399 -2.11 -13.94 -12.82
CA PRO A 399 -2.97 -14.19 -11.67
C PRO A 399 -2.91 -15.64 -11.15
N SER A 400 -2.80 -16.64 -12.04
CA SER A 400 -2.61 -18.05 -11.65
C SER A 400 -1.34 -18.29 -10.83
N ARG A 401 -0.28 -17.49 -11.00
CA ARG A 401 0.92 -17.54 -10.16
C ARG A 401 0.60 -17.16 -8.73
N LEU A 402 -0.25 -16.15 -8.52
CA LEU A 402 -0.72 -15.77 -7.18
C LEU A 402 -1.57 -16.88 -6.57
N SER A 403 -2.50 -17.46 -7.34
CA SER A 403 -3.31 -18.60 -6.89
C SER A 403 -2.45 -19.77 -6.42
N ARG A 404 -1.45 -20.15 -7.22
CA ARG A 404 -0.50 -21.23 -6.88
C ARG A 404 0.25 -20.93 -5.58
N LEU A 405 0.78 -19.73 -5.43
CA LEU A 405 1.50 -19.32 -4.22
C LEU A 405 0.58 -19.33 -3.00
N PHE A 406 -0.65 -18.87 -3.13
CA PHE A 406 -1.65 -18.87 -2.05
C PHE A 406 -1.98 -20.30 -1.60
N ARG A 407 -2.17 -21.24 -2.54
CA ARG A 407 -2.37 -22.67 -2.22
C ARG A 407 -1.17 -23.26 -1.49
N ARG A 408 0.05 -22.97 -1.95
CA ARG A 408 1.27 -23.44 -1.28
C ARG A 408 1.39 -22.88 0.13
N SER A 409 1.08 -21.60 0.33
CA SER A 409 1.04 -20.99 1.66
C SER A 409 0.02 -21.66 2.57
N ASN A 410 -1.17 -22.01 2.06
CA ASN A 410 -2.17 -22.76 2.83
C ASN A 410 -1.66 -24.14 3.26
N LEU A 411 -1.08 -24.91 2.32
CA LEU A 411 -0.53 -26.23 2.62
C LEU A 411 0.57 -26.17 3.69
N LEU A 412 1.48 -25.20 3.58
CA LEU A 412 2.52 -24.97 4.59
C LEU A 412 1.93 -24.52 5.92
N ALA A 413 0.84 -23.75 5.90
CA ALA A 413 0.17 -23.30 7.11
C ALA A 413 -0.42 -24.47 7.90
N GLN A 414 -1.09 -25.40 7.20
CA GLN A 414 -1.64 -26.62 7.76
C GLN A 414 -0.54 -27.58 8.24
N GLU A 415 0.54 -27.70 7.47
CA GLU A 415 1.70 -28.49 7.86
C GLU A 415 2.39 -27.90 9.11
N GLY A 416 2.51 -26.58 9.20
CA GLY A 416 3.03 -25.89 10.38
C GLY A 416 2.18 -26.14 11.62
N ARG A 417 0.84 -26.08 11.49
CA ARG A 417 -0.07 -26.48 12.58
C ARG A 417 0.15 -27.93 13.00
N ARG A 418 0.26 -28.86 12.05
CA ARG A 418 0.47 -30.29 12.33
C ARG A 418 1.79 -30.54 13.07
N LEU A 419 2.88 -29.91 12.63
CA LEU A 419 4.23 -30.15 13.14
C LEU A 419 4.55 -29.35 14.41
N LEU A 420 3.97 -28.16 14.58
CA LEU A 420 4.38 -27.18 15.57
C LEU A 420 3.20 -26.59 16.36
N GLY A 421 1.99 -27.13 16.20
CA GLY A 421 0.75 -26.67 16.84
C GLY A 421 0.38 -25.22 16.51
N GLY A 422 -0.58 -24.64 17.23
CA GLY A 422 -1.09 -23.29 16.96
C GLY A 422 -2.05 -23.25 15.76
N LYS A 423 -2.39 -22.04 15.31
CA LYS A 423 -3.40 -21.84 14.27
C LYS A 423 -2.75 -21.78 12.87
N PRO A 424 -3.46 -22.12 11.77
CA PRO A 424 -2.88 -22.02 10.43
C PRO A 424 -2.36 -20.61 10.11
N LYS A 425 -3.05 -19.55 10.54
CA LYS A 425 -2.60 -18.16 10.38
C LYS A 425 -1.24 -17.85 11.01
N ASP A 426 -0.81 -18.64 12.00
CA ASP A 426 0.50 -18.48 12.65
C ASP A 426 1.64 -18.93 11.75
N TRP A 427 1.37 -19.73 10.72
CA TRP A 427 2.36 -20.34 9.82
C TRP A 427 2.21 -19.88 8.37
N TRP A 428 1.16 -19.13 8.07
CA TRP A 428 0.87 -18.60 6.73
C TRP A 428 2.02 -17.75 6.17
N ILE A 429 2.44 -17.96 4.93
CA ILE A 429 3.44 -17.13 4.25
C ILE A 429 2.76 -16.19 3.26
N ASP A 430 2.92 -14.88 3.46
CA ASP A 430 2.43 -13.81 2.58
C ASP A 430 3.49 -12.70 2.45
N LEU A 431 3.27 -11.73 1.56
CA LEU A 431 4.25 -10.66 1.34
C LEU A 431 4.54 -9.84 2.62
N THR A 432 3.56 -9.68 3.50
CA THR A 432 3.72 -8.99 4.79
C THR A 432 4.61 -9.78 5.74
N ARG A 433 4.50 -11.11 5.79
CA ARG A 433 5.38 -11.94 6.62
C ARG A 433 6.80 -11.92 6.10
N LEU A 434 6.98 -11.95 4.77
CA LEU A 434 8.28 -11.78 4.14
C LEU A 434 8.90 -10.41 4.45
N TYR A 435 8.09 -9.34 4.45
CA TYR A 435 8.54 -8.01 4.88
C TYR A 435 9.18 -8.07 6.27
N TYR A 436 8.56 -8.78 7.22
CA TYR A 436 9.11 -8.90 8.57
C TYR A 436 10.17 -10.01 8.74
N LEU A 437 10.48 -10.81 7.73
CA LEU A 437 11.60 -11.75 7.77
C LEU A 437 12.93 -11.11 7.35
N LEU A 438 12.88 -9.96 6.69
CA LEU A 438 14.06 -9.17 6.38
C LEU A 438 14.21 -8.01 7.39
N PRO A 439 15.36 -7.85 8.06
CA PRO A 439 15.60 -6.75 8.99
C PRO A 439 15.93 -5.45 8.22
N LEU A 440 14.90 -4.79 7.68
CA LEU A 440 15.05 -3.59 6.87
C LEU A 440 15.24 -2.35 7.74
N ARG A 441 16.20 -1.48 7.39
CA ARG A 441 16.40 -0.19 8.06
C ARG A 441 15.53 0.87 7.37
N GLU A 442 14.62 1.49 8.12
CA GLU A 442 13.63 2.43 7.57
C GLU A 442 14.26 3.71 7.00
N ARG A 443 15.42 4.12 7.54
CA ARG A 443 16.15 5.32 7.08
C ARG A 443 17.02 5.05 5.85
N ASP A 444 17.32 3.79 5.56
CA ASP A 444 18.15 3.44 4.43
C ASP A 444 17.29 3.23 3.18
N ARG A 445 17.38 4.22 2.30
CA ARG A 445 16.63 4.22 1.04
C ARG A 445 17.05 3.11 0.09
N ALA A 446 18.11 2.34 0.33
CA ALA A 446 18.50 1.21 -0.52
C ALA A 446 17.94 -0.14 -0.05
N GLU A 447 17.52 -0.26 1.22
CA GLU A 447 17.09 -1.54 1.82
C GLU A 447 15.84 -2.11 1.16
N HIS A 448 14.97 -1.28 0.57
CA HIS A 448 13.82 -1.76 -0.21
C HIS A 448 14.22 -2.68 -1.37
N LYS A 449 15.45 -2.57 -1.90
CA LYS A 449 15.95 -3.44 -2.98
C LYS A 449 16.03 -4.90 -2.55
N LYS A 450 16.40 -5.18 -1.29
CA LYS A 450 16.43 -6.55 -0.74
C LYS A 450 15.05 -7.18 -0.76
N LEU A 451 14.04 -6.40 -0.35
CA LEU A 451 12.66 -6.83 -0.36
C LEU A 451 12.11 -7.02 -1.78
N LEU A 452 12.39 -6.07 -2.67
CA LEU A 452 11.99 -6.18 -4.07
C LEU A 452 12.62 -7.38 -4.78
N TYR A 453 13.88 -7.70 -4.45
CA TYR A 453 14.53 -8.91 -4.94
C TYR A 453 13.76 -10.18 -4.53
N LEU A 454 13.39 -10.28 -3.24
CA LEU A 454 12.60 -11.41 -2.73
C LEU A 454 11.20 -11.47 -3.36
N TYR A 455 10.51 -10.33 -3.47
CA TYR A 455 9.18 -10.27 -4.09
C TYR A 455 9.22 -10.60 -5.57
N GLN A 456 10.21 -10.11 -6.32
CA GLN A 456 10.38 -10.41 -7.73
C GLN A 456 10.63 -11.91 -7.94
N GLY A 457 11.52 -12.49 -7.15
CA GLY A 457 11.78 -13.94 -7.16
C GLY A 457 10.50 -14.76 -6.97
N LEU A 458 9.73 -14.43 -5.93
CA LEU A 458 8.51 -15.16 -5.61
C LEU A 458 7.42 -14.97 -6.68
N LEU A 459 7.12 -13.72 -7.05
CA LEU A 459 6.02 -13.35 -7.94
C LEU A 459 6.30 -13.75 -9.39
N ARG A 460 7.54 -13.66 -9.87
CA ARG A 460 7.89 -14.05 -11.26
C ARG A 460 8.35 -15.50 -11.39
N GLY A 461 8.51 -16.21 -10.26
CA GLY A 461 9.15 -17.53 -10.27
C GLY A 461 10.62 -17.45 -10.64
N GLU A 462 11.27 -16.34 -10.31
CA GLU A 462 12.68 -16.13 -10.58
C GLU A 462 13.54 -16.67 -9.44
N PRO A 463 14.80 -17.06 -9.74
CA PRO A 463 15.66 -17.65 -8.73
C PRO A 463 16.05 -16.69 -7.60
N ILE A 464 15.96 -17.18 -6.36
CA ILE A 464 16.37 -16.51 -5.13
C ILE A 464 17.58 -17.21 -4.54
N ASP A 465 18.61 -16.44 -4.21
CA ASP A 465 19.87 -16.92 -3.66
C ASP A 465 19.70 -17.34 -2.19
N TYR A 466 20.08 -18.58 -1.91
CA TYR A 466 20.01 -19.18 -0.58
C TYR A 466 20.95 -18.48 0.41
N SER A 467 22.16 -18.11 -0.01
CA SER A 467 23.14 -17.46 0.88
C SER A 467 22.69 -16.07 1.33
N PHE A 468 22.04 -15.32 0.43
CA PHE A 468 21.37 -14.06 0.75
C PHE A 468 20.33 -14.25 1.84
N LEU A 469 19.41 -15.22 1.69
CA LEU A 469 18.35 -15.45 2.68
C LEU A 469 18.91 -15.84 4.05
N VAL A 470 19.84 -16.80 4.07
CA VAL A 470 20.48 -17.24 5.32
C VAL A 470 21.13 -16.07 6.05
N LYS A 471 21.86 -15.20 5.32
CA LYS A 471 22.49 -14.01 5.90
C LYS A 471 21.45 -13.06 6.51
N GLU A 472 20.37 -12.75 5.80
CA GLU A 472 19.33 -11.86 6.32
C GLU A 472 18.60 -12.45 7.53
N PHE A 473 18.40 -13.77 7.59
CA PHE A 473 17.83 -14.44 8.77
C PHE A 473 18.76 -14.38 9.98
N LEU A 474 20.08 -14.46 9.78
CA LEU A 474 21.06 -14.29 10.85
C LEU A 474 21.12 -12.83 11.33
N GLU A 475 21.05 -11.86 10.43
CA GLU A 475 20.93 -10.45 10.78
C GLU A 475 19.66 -10.18 11.60
N LEU A 476 18.53 -10.82 11.24
CA LEU A 476 17.29 -10.76 12.01
C LEU A 476 17.48 -11.35 13.42
N ALA A 477 18.11 -12.51 13.52
CA ALA A 477 18.38 -13.14 14.82
C ALA A 477 19.29 -12.27 15.71
N HIS A 478 20.32 -11.67 15.13
CA HIS A 478 21.21 -10.75 15.83
C HIS A 478 20.48 -9.49 16.32
N LEU A 479 19.55 -8.96 15.52
CA LEU A 479 18.72 -7.81 15.90
C LEU A 479 17.84 -8.12 17.12
N TYR A 480 17.19 -9.29 17.15
CA TYR A 480 16.37 -9.72 18.28
C TYR A 480 17.19 -9.96 19.54
N LEU A 481 18.40 -10.55 19.42
CA LEU A 481 19.28 -10.76 20.57
C LEU A 481 19.80 -9.44 21.16
N THR A 482 20.16 -8.48 20.30
CA THR A 482 20.73 -7.20 20.75
C THR A 482 19.67 -6.17 21.15
N GLY A 483 18.38 -6.45 20.91
CA GLY A 483 17.28 -5.54 21.22
C GLY A 483 17.24 -4.26 20.36
N ARG A 484 17.97 -4.22 19.24
CA ARG A 484 18.16 -3.02 18.40
C ARG A 484 17.06 -2.86 17.36
N PHE A 485 15.82 -2.70 17.82
CA PHE A 485 14.64 -2.57 16.95
C PHE A 485 14.45 -1.16 16.36
N GLU A 486 15.01 -0.12 17.00
CA GLU A 486 14.81 1.27 16.59
C GLU A 486 15.31 1.55 15.17
N GLY A 487 14.47 2.22 14.36
CA GLY A 487 14.79 2.55 12.98
C GLY A 487 14.76 1.36 12.02
N THR A 488 14.19 0.23 12.45
CA THR A 488 13.96 -0.95 11.61
C THR A 488 12.49 -1.22 11.42
N ASN A 489 12.16 -2.05 10.45
CA ASN A 489 10.79 -2.52 10.23
C ASN A 489 10.29 -3.52 11.28
N GLN A 490 11.12 -3.91 12.24
CA GLN A 490 10.78 -4.91 13.25
C GLN A 490 10.07 -4.26 14.43
N ARG A 491 8.93 -4.83 14.84
CA ARG A 491 8.23 -4.39 16.06
C ARG A 491 8.95 -4.94 17.28
N LYS A 492 9.25 -4.08 18.25
CA LYS A 492 9.78 -4.50 19.55
C LYS A 492 8.78 -5.45 20.22
N PRO A 493 9.16 -6.69 20.52
CA PRO A 493 8.30 -7.61 21.26
C PRO A 493 8.00 -7.10 22.67
N ASN A 494 6.92 -7.62 23.27
CA ASN A 494 6.65 -7.38 24.69
C ASN A 494 7.78 -7.98 25.54
N SER A 495 8.08 -7.34 26.67
CA SER A 495 9.11 -7.80 27.61
C SER A 495 8.87 -9.26 28.00
N GLY A 496 9.91 -10.10 27.86
CA GLY A 496 9.86 -11.53 28.16
C GLY A 496 9.32 -12.41 27.02
N GLN A 497 8.96 -11.84 25.88
CA GLN A 497 8.49 -12.57 24.69
C GLN A 497 9.49 -12.57 23.53
N GLU A 498 10.65 -11.92 23.68
CA GLU A 498 11.64 -11.70 22.63
C GLU A 498 12.13 -13.02 22.03
N GLU A 499 12.46 -13.99 22.89
CA GLU A 499 12.94 -15.31 22.47
C GLU A 499 11.86 -16.09 21.71
N ARG A 500 10.60 -16.02 22.16
CA ARG A 500 9.47 -16.68 21.48
C ARG A 500 9.23 -16.05 20.11
N ALA A 501 9.26 -14.71 20.05
CA ALA A 501 9.11 -13.99 18.80
C ALA A 501 10.23 -14.34 17.82
N LEU A 502 11.49 -14.39 18.27
CA LEU A 502 12.62 -14.82 17.45
C LEU A 502 12.45 -16.27 16.98
N ALA A 503 12.08 -17.19 17.87
CA ALA A 503 11.85 -18.59 17.52
C ALA A 503 10.79 -18.72 16.41
N THR A 504 9.66 -18.02 16.54
CA THR A 504 8.62 -17.99 15.52
C THR A 504 9.13 -17.46 14.18
N LYS A 505 9.95 -16.39 14.18
CA LYS A 505 10.56 -15.86 12.94
C LYS A 505 11.53 -16.85 12.27
N LEU A 506 12.34 -17.54 13.05
CA LEU A 506 13.27 -18.56 12.53
C LEU A 506 12.52 -19.77 11.95
N LEU A 507 11.40 -20.16 12.56
CA LEU A 507 10.52 -21.20 12.01
C LEU A 507 9.87 -20.73 10.70
N HIS A 508 9.39 -19.48 10.61
CA HIS A 508 8.91 -18.88 9.37
C HIS A 508 9.99 -18.83 8.28
N ALA A 509 11.23 -18.50 8.64
CA ALA A 509 12.37 -18.55 7.73
C ALA A 509 12.59 -19.96 7.18
N GLY A 510 12.47 -20.99 8.03
CA GLY A 510 12.48 -22.39 7.60
C GLY A 510 11.36 -22.70 6.59
N PHE A 511 10.12 -22.32 6.88
CA PHE A 511 8.98 -22.52 5.97
C PHE A 511 9.14 -21.76 4.66
N LEU A 512 9.72 -20.56 4.68
CA LEU A 512 10.06 -19.82 3.47
C LEU A 512 11.07 -20.60 2.61
N LEU A 513 12.14 -21.12 3.20
CA LEU A 513 13.12 -21.94 2.46
C LEU A 513 12.45 -23.19 1.85
N LYS A 514 11.53 -23.83 2.58
CA LYS A 514 10.74 -24.96 2.08
C LYS A 514 9.87 -24.55 0.91
N LEU A 515 9.12 -23.44 1.02
CA LEU A 515 8.30 -22.88 -0.07
C LEU A 515 9.13 -22.64 -1.34
N LEU A 516 10.27 -21.95 -1.20
CA LEU A 516 11.12 -21.60 -2.35
C LEU A 516 11.75 -22.84 -3.00
N ARG A 517 12.07 -23.87 -2.21
CA ARG A 517 12.58 -25.14 -2.71
C ARG A 517 11.50 -25.91 -3.48
N GLU A 518 10.30 -26.02 -2.94
CA GLU A 518 9.16 -26.70 -3.58
C GLU A 518 8.68 -25.98 -4.85
N GLU A 519 8.83 -24.67 -4.88
CA GLU A 519 8.58 -23.86 -6.08
C GLU A 519 9.73 -23.92 -7.10
N GLY A 520 10.85 -24.57 -6.77
CA GLY A 520 11.99 -24.74 -7.68
C GLY A 520 12.79 -23.46 -7.93
N ILE A 521 12.65 -22.46 -7.06
CA ILE A 521 13.25 -21.12 -7.23
C ILE A 521 14.39 -20.83 -6.26
N LEU A 522 14.68 -21.71 -5.30
CA LEU A 522 15.82 -21.55 -4.40
C LEU A 522 17.13 -22.00 -5.08
N LYS A 523 18.09 -21.09 -5.27
CA LYS A 523 19.41 -21.36 -5.88
C LYS A 523 20.55 -21.26 -4.88
N GLY A 524 21.67 -21.92 -5.18
CA GLY A 524 22.87 -21.89 -4.33
C GLY A 524 22.81 -22.85 -3.14
N VAL A 525 21.78 -23.68 -3.04
CA VAL A 525 21.73 -24.79 -2.08
C VAL A 525 22.72 -25.86 -2.53
N LYS A 526 23.55 -26.33 -1.61
CA LYS A 526 24.48 -27.44 -1.88
C LYS A 526 23.70 -28.72 -2.09
N ASP A 527 24.04 -29.44 -3.14
CA ASP A 527 23.51 -30.78 -3.39
C ASP A 527 24.19 -31.75 -2.42
N LEU A 528 23.44 -32.16 -1.40
CA LEU A 528 23.91 -33.09 -0.37
C LEU A 528 23.16 -34.41 -0.55
N PRO A 529 23.81 -35.56 -0.28
CA PRO A 529 23.16 -36.86 -0.36
C PRO A 529 21.83 -36.87 0.40
N GLY A 530 20.83 -37.52 -0.18
CA GLY A 530 19.51 -37.64 0.44
C GLY A 530 19.63 -38.22 1.85
N PHE A 531 19.13 -37.46 2.83
CA PHE A 531 18.99 -37.88 4.21
C PHE A 531 17.51 -38.15 4.45
N GLU A 532 17.13 -39.42 4.37
CA GLU A 532 15.90 -39.87 5.00
C GLU A 532 16.23 -40.07 6.48
N PRO A 533 15.61 -39.33 7.43
CA PRO A 533 15.74 -39.63 8.85
C PRO A 533 15.25 -41.07 9.08
N SER A 534 16.16 -42.04 9.09
CA SER A 534 15.80 -43.46 9.17
C SER A 534 15.20 -43.76 10.55
N GLN A 535 14.65 -44.97 10.70
CA GLN A 535 14.25 -45.42 12.04
C GLN A 535 15.41 -45.41 13.05
N ASP A 536 16.66 -45.44 12.55
CA ASP A 536 17.89 -45.45 13.35
C ASP A 536 18.32 -44.06 13.84
N LEU A 537 17.74 -42.96 13.34
CA LEU A 537 17.97 -41.64 13.92
C LEU A 537 17.30 -41.60 15.30
N MET A 538 18.09 -41.54 16.37
CA MET A 538 17.64 -41.63 17.76
C MET A 538 16.98 -40.33 18.27
N VAL A 539 15.88 -39.94 17.63
CA VAL A 539 15.04 -38.78 17.95
C VAL A 539 13.58 -39.23 18.15
N ASN A 540 12.76 -38.40 18.80
CA ASN A 540 11.33 -38.71 18.92
C ASN A 540 10.60 -38.56 17.57
N GLN A 541 9.41 -39.13 17.49
CA GLN A 541 8.60 -39.16 16.27
C GLN A 541 8.27 -37.75 15.73
N GLU A 542 7.86 -36.82 16.60
CA GLU A 542 7.55 -35.43 16.22
C GLU A 542 8.75 -34.73 15.57
N MET A 543 9.95 -34.84 16.17
CA MET A 543 11.17 -34.24 15.63
C MET A 543 11.61 -34.93 14.34
N ARG A 544 11.44 -36.26 14.24
CA ARG A 544 11.72 -37.01 13.01
C ARG A 544 10.84 -36.52 11.86
N GLU A 545 9.54 -36.37 12.11
CA GLU A 545 8.58 -35.85 11.13
C GLU A 545 8.92 -34.42 10.71
N TYR A 546 9.32 -33.57 11.65
CA TYR A 546 9.77 -32.21 11.35
C TYR A 546 11.01 -32.21 10.44
N LEU A 547 12.06 -32.94 10.80
CA LEU A 547 13.30 -33.01 10.01
C LEU A 547 13.04 -33.56 8.60
N LYS A 548 12.16 -34.56 8.48
CA LYS A 548 11.76 -35.13 7.19
C LYS A 548 10.97 -34.12 6.35
N SER A 549 9.95 -33.50 6.93
CA SER A 549 9.11 -32.51 6.24
C SER A 549 9.93 -31.32 5.73
N MET A 550 10.86 -30.83 6.54
CA MET A 550 11.73 -29.70 6.17
C MET A 550 12.85 -30.10 5.20
N ASN A 551 12.98 -31.39 4.88
CA ASN A 551 14.02 -31.99 4.04
C ASN A 551 15.43 -31.58 4.49
N TYR A 552 15.74 -31.84 5.76
CA TYR A 552 17.06 -31.55 6.32
C TYR A 552 18.04 -32.63 5.89
N SER A 553 19.24 -32.24 5.47
CA SER A 553 20.35 -33.18 5.26
C SER A 553 20.97 -33.61 6.58
N GLU A 554 21.82 -34.64 6.55
CA GLU A 554 22.52 -35.13 7.76
C GLU A 554 23.32 -34.04 8.51
N PRO A 555 24.13 -33.20 7.83
CA PRO A 555 24.81 -32.08 8.51
C PRO A 555 23.85 -31.07 9.13
N GLN A 556 22.72 -30.80 8.48
CA GLN A 556 21.70 -29.87 8.96
C GLN A 556 20.96 -30.44 10.18
N ALA A 557 20.65 -31.74 10.17
CA ALA A 557 20.07 -32.46 11.30
C ALA A 557 21.02 -32.44 12.51
N ALA A 558 22.32 -32.67 12.31
CA ALA A 558 23.31 -32.61 13.39
C ALA A 558 23.32 -31.24 14.09
N LEU A 559 23.33 -30.16 13.30
CA LEU A 559 23.29 -28.79 13.82
C LEU A 559 21.95 -28.43 14.46
N PHE A 560 20.85 -28.93 13.92
CA PHE A 560 19.52 -28.79 14.51
C PHE A 560 19.47 -29.45 15.89
N LEU A 561 19.99 -30.68 16.05
CA LEU A 561 20.06 -31.34 17.35
C LEU A 561 20.94 -30.57 18.33
N LEU A 562 22.08 -30.03 17.87
CA LEU A 562 22.93 -29.16 18.66
C LEU A 562 22.16 -27.92 19.16
N GLY A 563 21.38 -27.30 18.29
CA GLY A 563 20.50 -26.18 18.60
C GLY A 563 19.39 -26.50 19.60
N TYR A 564 18.75 -27.66 19.45
CA TYR A 564 17.74 -28.14 20.39
C TYR A 564 18.33 -28.34 21.78
N LEU A 565 19.50 -28.95 21.88
CA LEU A 565 20.20 -29.15 23.16
C LEU A 565 20.68 -27.82 23.78
N LEU A 566 21.06 -26.82 22.96
CA LEU A 566 21.32 -25.46 23.44
C LEU A 566 20.07 -24.85 24.09
N ASN A 567 18.88 -25.10 23.54
CA ASN A 567 17.62 -24.66 24.12
C ASN A 567 17.34 -25.34 25.47
N GLU A 568 17.63 -26.63 25.61
CA GLU A 568 17.53 -27.35 26.89
C GLU A 568 18.44 -26.75 27.96
N VAL A 569 19.70 -26.43 27.63
CA VAL A 569 20.60 -25.69 28.53
C VAL A 569 20.01 -24.32 28.88
N GLY A 570 19.49 -23.59 27.89
CA GLY A 570 18.84 -22.30 28.11
C GLY A 570 17.66 -22.37 29.08
N LYS A 571 16.86 -23.46 29.04
CA LYS A 571 15.80 -23.71 30.02
C LYS A 571 16.39 -23.93 31.41
N GLY A 572 17.45 -24.73 31.53
CA GLY A 572 18.18 -24.93 32.76
C GLY A 572 18.67 -23.61 33.37
N GLN A 573 19.31 -22.77 32.55
CA GLN A 573 19.77 -21.43 32.94
C GLN A 573 18.64 -20.54 33.46
N TYR A 574 17.51 -20.50 32.75
CA TYR A 574 16.35 -19.73 33.15
C TYR A 574 15.76 -20.22 34.47
N SER A 575 15.62 -21.54 34.64
CA SER A 575 15.18 -22.16 35.91
C SER A 575 16.12 -21.85 37.07
N SER A 576 17.42 -21.65 36.82
CA SER A 576 18.43 -21.24 37.80
C SER A 576 18.53 -19.71 37.99
N GLY A 577 17.59 -18.92 37.45
CA GLY A 577 17.52 -17.47 37.64
C GLY A 577 18.27 -16.61 36.61
N HIS A 578 18.91 -17.22 35.61
CA HIS A 578 19.57 -16.47 34.53
C HIS A 578 18.59 -16.12 33.40
N GLN A 579 17.90 -14.99 33.55
CA GLN A 579 16.91 -14.54 32.56
C GLN A 579 17.49 -14.29 31.16
N SER A 580 18.78 -13.93 31.06
CA SER A 580 19.46 -13.67 29.79
C SER A 580 19.91 -14.91 29.01
N LYS A 581 19.82 -16.12 29.60
CA LYS A 581 20.29 -17.38 29.01
C LYS A 581 21.68 -17.27 28.33
N PRO A 582 22.78 -17.13 29.11
CA PRO A 582 24.15 -16.92 28.61
C PRO A 582 24.67 -17.95 27.60
N VAL A 583 23.98 -19.08 27.41
CA VAL A 583 24.28 -20.05 26.36
C VAL A 583 24.14 -19.45 24.95
N LEU A 584 23.25 -18.47 24.75
CA LEU A 584 23.05 -17.80 23.46
C LEU A 584 24.25 -16.92 23.07
N ASP A 585 24.97 -16.36 24.05
CA ASP A 585 26.18 -15.54 23.83
C ASP A 585 27.35 -16.36 23.25
N LYS A 586 27.26 -17.69 23.27
CA LYS A 586 28.25 -18.59 22.66
C LYS A 586 28.10 -18.72 21.14
N ILE A 587 26.98 -18.26 20.58
CA ILE A 587 26.72 -18.30 19.15
C ILE A 587 27.29 -17.03 18.49
N ASN A 588 28.12 -17.19 17.47
CA ASN A 588 28.51 -16.07 16.62
C ASN A 588 27.52 -15.93 15.45
N TYR A 589 26.64 -14.94 15.53
CA TYR A 589 25.59 -14.68 14.55
C TYR A 589 26.10 -14.21 13.18
N GLN A 590 27.38 -13.88 13.04
CA GLN A 590 28.01 -13.60 11.74
C GLN A 590 28.48 -14.88 11.02
N GLY A 591 28.44 -16.03 11.69
CA GLY A 591 28.87 -17.31 11.14
C GLY A 591 29.84 -18.06 12.07
N MET A 592 29.75 -19.39 12.03
CA MET A 592 30.60 -20.30 12.79
C MET A 592 31.23 -21.32 11.85
N ASN A 593 32.55 -21.26 11.70
CA ASN A 593 33.28 -22.30 10.98
C ASN A 593 33.21 -23.65 11.73
N TRP A 594 33.64 -24.73 11.05
CA TRP A 594 33.58 -26.08 11.60
C TRP A 594 34.24 -26.24 12.97
N SER A 595 35.43 -25.66 13.16
CA SER A 595 36.13 -25.70 14.45
C SER A 595 35.34 -25.06 15.60
N ARG A 596 34.61 -23.97 15.33
CA ARG A 596 33.77 -23.30 16.33
C ARG A 596 32.51 -24.12 16.63
N VAL A 597 31.93 -24.78 15.63
CA VAL A 597 30.80 -25.71 15.82
C VAL A 597 31.20 -26.87 16.74
N LEU A 598 32.35 -27.51 16.49
CA LEU A 598 32.86 -28.60 17.34
C LEU A 598 33.15 -28.12 18.76
N SER A 599 33.76 -26.94 18.91
CA SER A 599 34.01 -26.34 20.23
C SER A 599 32.71 -26.08 21.00
N LEU A 600 31.67 -25.59 20.32
CA LEU A 600 30.35 -25.39 20.91
C LEU A 600 29.72 -26.73 21.34
N ALA A 601 29.77 -27.76 20.49
CA ALA A 601 29.24 -29.09 20.80
C ALA A 601 29.94 -29.74 22.01
N ASN A 602 31.24 -29.56 22.16
CA ASN A 602 31.99 -30.08 23.30
C ASN A 602 31.66 -29.31 24.59
N GLN A 603 31.58 -27.97 24.53
CA GLN A 603 31.17 -27.15 25.67
C GLN A 603 29.73 -27.45 26.12
N LEU A 604 28.87 -27.86 25.19
CA LEU A 604 27.47 -28.13 25.47
C LEU A 604 27.29 -29.31 26.43
N PHE A 605 28.14 -30.33 26.36
CA PHE A 605 28.07 -31.48 27.28
C PHE A 605 28.20 -31.05 28.75
N GLU A 606 29.25 -30.26 29.04
CA GLU A 606 29.50 -29.72 30.38
C GLU A 606 28.34 -28.83 30.84
N LYS A 607 27.75 -28.05 29.93
CA LYS A 607 26.61 -27.19 30.26
C LYS A 607 25.32 -27.97 30.52
N LEU A 608 25.04 -29.02 29.76
CA LEU A 608 23.92 -29.92 30.02
C LEU A 608 24.07 -30.57 31.40
N ARG A 609 25.28 -30.99 31.78
CA ARG A 609 25.55 -31.53 33.12
C ARG A 609 25.41 -30.47 34.22
N GLN A 610 25.96 -29.27 34.00
CA GLN A 610 25.92 -28.16 34.96
C GLN A 610 24.50 -27.77 35.38
N TYR A 611 23.54 -27.79 34.44
CA TYR A 611 22.15 -27.41 34.68
C TYR A 611 21.20 -28.61 34.82
N ASP A 612 21.73 -29.81 35.08
CA ASP A 612 20.98 -31.05 35.26
C ASP A 612 20.03 -31.42 34.10
N ARG A 613 20.45 -31.09 32.88
CA ARG A 613 19.73 -31.38 31.63
C ARG A 613 20.30 -32.57 30.86
N LEU A 614 21.44 -33.13 31.28
CA LEU A 614 22.04 -34.35 30.72
C LEU A 614 21.42 -35.61 31.35
N ARG A 615 20.12 -35.85 31.11
CA ARG A 615 19.42 -37.05 31.57
C ARG A 615 18.41 -37.53 30.52
N GLY A 616 18.17 -38.84 30.49
CA GLY A 616 17.13 -39.46 29.66
C GLY A 616 17.31 -39.14 28.18
N GLN A 617 16.30 -38.54 27.56
CA GLN A 617 16.29 -38.27 26.13
C GLN A 617 17.41 -37.30 25.68
N ASN A 618 17.80 -36.33 26.51
CA ASN A 618 18.82 -35.35 26.13
C ASN A 618 20.23 -35.96 25.99
N GLU A 619 20.53 -37.00 26.77
CA GLU A 619 21.80 -37.75 26.65
C GLU A 619 21.85 -38.52 25.34
N VAL A 620 20.75 -39.20 24.98
CA VAL A 620 20.60 -39.90 23.69
C VAL A 620 20.74 -38.91 22.52
N LEU A 621 20.06 -37.75 22.59
CA LEU A 621 20.15 -36.71 21.57
C LEU A 621 21.57 -36.13 21.46
N TYR A 622 22.28 -35.98 22.57
CA TYR A 622 23.68 -35.52 22.55
C TYR A 622 24.59 -36.55 21.87
N ALA A 623 24.47 -37.82 22.24
CA ALA A 623 25.23 -38.90 21.62
C ALA A 623 24.96 -38.99 20.11
N GLU A 624 23.68 -38.89 19.71
CA GLU A 624 23.29 -38.93 18.31
C GLU A 624 23.80 -37.71 17.53
N MET A 625 23.67 -36.50 18.09
CA MET A 625 24.26 -35.28 17.52
C MET A 625 25.77 -35.44 17.31
N LYS A 626 26.49 -35.94 18.32
CA LYS A 626 27.93 -36.19 18.22
C LYS A 626 28.28 -37.25 17.18
N ARG A 627 27.52 -38.35 17.12
CA ARG A 627 27.67 -39.40 16.10
C ARG A 627 27.55 -38.82 14.69
N LEU A 628 26.59 -37.92 14.45
CA LEU A 628 26.42 -37.25 13.16
C LEU A 628 27.59 -36.31 12.86
N LEU A 629 28.01 -35.47 13.82
CA LEU A 629 29.13 -34.54 13.63
C LEU A 629 30.46 -35.27 13.38
N ASP A 630 30.73 -36.34 14.13
CA ASP A 630 32.01 -37.05 14.08
C ASP A 630 32.18 -37.84 12.76
N ARG A 631 31.10 -38.16 12.03
CA ARG A 631 31.18 -38.69 10.66
C ARG A 631 31.83 -37.73 9.66
N TYR A 632 31.83 -36.44 9.97
CA TYR A 632 32.49 -35.41 9.17
C TYR A 632 33.80 -34.91 9.78
N ARG A 633 34.37 -35.64 10.76
CA ARG A 633 35.63 -35.27 11.38
C ARG A 633 36.80 -35.31 10.39
N ASP A 634 36.85 -36.35 9.58
CA ASP A 634 37.94 -36.64 8.64
C ASP A 634 37.58 -36.25 7.20
N SER A 635 36.36 -35.75 6.97
CA SER A 635 35.88 -35.27 5.67
C SER A 635 35.65 -33.77 5.67
N LYS A 636 35.54 -33.16 4.48
CA LYS A 636 35.29 -31.73 4.36
C LYS A 636 33.85 -31.43 4.78
N TRP A 637 33.68 -30.74 5.92
CA TRP A 637 32.37 -30.26 6.37
C TRP A 637 31.67 -29.47 5.26
N PRO A 638 30.46 -29.87 4.84
CA PRO A 638 29.88 -29.34 3.62
C PRO A 638 29.23 -27.96 3.80
N LEU A 639 28.77 -27.59 5.00
CA LEU A 639 28.04 -26.35 5.24
C LEU A 639 28.99 -25.17 5.52
N GLY A 640 28.59 -23.98 5.06
CA GLY A 640 29.30 -22.72 5.29
C GLY A 640 29.09 -22.16 6.70
N PRO A 641 29.87 -21.13 7.10
CA PRO A 641 29.78 -20.57 8.45
C PRO A 641 28.39 -20.05 8.83
N GLU A 642 27.70 -19.38 7.90
CA GLU A 642 26.38 -18.82 8.11
C GLU A 642 25.31 -19.92 8.16
N GLU A 643 25.38 -20.88 7.24
CA GLU A 643 24.51 -22.07 7.22
C GLU A 643 24.57 -22.80 8.58
N ASN A 644 25.78 -22.96 9.12
CA ASN A 644 25.98 -23.62 10.41
C ASN A 644 25.15 -22.98 11.52
N VAL A 645 25.21 -21.65 11.60
CA VAL A 645 24.50 -20.90 12.63
C VAL A 645 22.99 -20.96 12.40
N PHE A 646 22.54 -20.85 11.15
CA PHE A 646 21.12 -20.90 10.83
C PHE A 646 20.47 -22.21 11.28
N TYR A 647 21.10 -23.36 11.00
CA TYR A 647 20.54 -24.65 11.42
C TYR A 647 20.63 -24.91 12.93
N ILE A 648 21.64 -24.37 13.62
CA ILE A 648 21.66 -24.33 15.09
C ILE A 648 20.49 -23.51 15.63
N LEU A 649 20.26 -22.32 15.08
CA LEU A 649 19.16 -21.45 15.50
C LEU A 649 17.78 -22.06 15.17
N SER A 650 17.66 -22.81 14.09
CA SER A 650 16.45 -23.56 13.76
C SER A 650 16.11 -24.61 14.82
N GLY A 651 17.11 -25.40 15.25
CA GLY A 651 16.96 -26.36 16.34
C GLY A 651 16.56 -25.70 17.65
N TYR A 652 17.18 -24.56 17.96
CA TYR A 652 16.85 -23.77 19.13
C TYR A 652 15.39 -23.28 19.09
N ALA A 653 14.95 -22.76 17.93
CA ALA A 653 13.60 -22.26 17.73
C ALA A 653 12.54 -23.36 17.87
N TYR A 654 12.81 -24.56 17.32
CA TYR A 654 11.96 -25.74 17.51
C TYR A 654 11.83 -26.12 18.99
N GLY A 655 12.95 -26.13 19.74
CA GLY A 655 12.95 -26.39 21.19
C GLY A 655 12.11 -25.37 21.97
N THR A 656 12.20 -24.09 21.61
CA THR A 656 11.38 -23.02 22.20
C THR A 656 9.90 -23.24 21.92
N ARG A 657 9.51 -23.57 20.67
CA ARG A 657 8.10 -23.78 20.31
C ARG A 657 7.50 -25.02 20.97
N THR A 658 8.21 -26.15 20.97
CA THR A 658 7.72 -27.39 21.61
C THR A 658 7.51 -27.23 23.12
N THR A 659 8.26 -26.35 23.77
CA THR A 659 8.05 -26.01 25.19
C THR A 659 6.74 -25.26 25.41
N VAL A 660 6.41 -24.34 24.50
CA VAL A 660 5.13 -23.60 24.56
C VAL A 660 3.97 -24.57 24.40
N LEU A 661 4.05 -25.49 23.43
CA LEU A 661 3.02 -26.52 23.21
C LEU A 661 2.78 -27.40 24.43
N LYS A 662 3.85 -27.85 25.10
CA LYS A 662 3.72 -28.66 26.32
C LYS A 662 2.97 -27.92 27.43
N LYS A 663 3.25 -26.61 27.60
CA LYS A 663 2.55 -25.77 28.57
C LYS A 663 1.09 -25.51 28.20
N GLU A 664 0.79 -25.34 26.91
CA GLU A 664 -0.59 -25.18 26.44
C GLU A 664 -1.41 -26.45 26.73
N LYS A 665 -0.84 -27.65 26.51
CA LYS A 665 -1.47 -28.95 26.81
C LYS A 665 -1.60 -29.30 28.31
N GLU A 666 -0.84 -28.65 29.19
CA GLU A 666 -0.92 -28.83 30.65
C GLU A 666 -1.97 -27.91 31.31
N VAL A 667 -2.47 -26.92 30.57
CA VAL A 667 -3.45 -25.91 31.04
C VAL A 667 -4.86 -26.19 30.52
N GLU A 668 -4.98 -26.96 29.43
CA GLU A 668 -6.22 -27.64 29.00
C GLU A 668 -6.47 -28.92 29.81
#